data_AF-A0A7J3LMV9-F1
#
_entry.id   AF-A0A7J3LMV9-F1
#
_cell.length_a   1.000
_cell.length_b   1.000
_cell.length_c   1.000
_cell.angle_alpha   90.00
_cell.angle_beta   90.00
_cell.angle_gamma   90.00
#
_symmetry.space_group_name_H-M   'P 1'
#
loop_
_entity.id
_entity.type
_entity.pdbx_description
1 polymer ?
#
loop_
_entity_poly.entity_id
_entity_poly.type
_entity_poly.pdbx_seq_one_letter_code
_entity_poly.pdbx_strand_id
1 'polypeptide(L)'
;METIELVIYITAAIAVAGLAVYLIADTPIQEYAVYVQKTLLGKNEQEFKHVDDIGFIEELVAFWKEKQWSDKEDTLVLFYKTEGSISKQELFRKLKANNLCRTIQSRSFGCGEREDVVMDRIELPSVVRITYTKGILVITPAKQVTMPNTTYGLQFTEFDGFVGNGVVSFFLGTLPSDAEITHMMLEGIFGSDFDLSIDGNHCNMTFYPDIDVSSWDITRCAPQPGIENIITFNFHSPDIYRNYIAGAYISIVYRSLDEITAESRRKLPDIDGSVNFYGSVDFAGPPEHMAIFLNYTVGELNGTDFYVKVQNNTVYKDNISGRTLQKKIDIPLQFISQGTNLLRIGIGSNISSITEISLPQPVDVVLITDTSGSMKWQIGADYNQMINGILRSCLDPRLMEQDTQKISLAKCFGKEFVGIVLEKFRQNRIGLVEFGSSVKSFTNLTSDKSFLEVTIDGYDADGGTCLSCSIQRASLLLEESDRPKAMVIMTDGCANHIIPGVNVQTDNTQCYSARAFNEALEQARLAREMNISLYTIGFGKMDPAGLQLLQDIACLDNCSNYGHGEDAGEIQRIYQNFAERIAKKQAIQTKHVQGSGESALPQSSLHGSYIEHSPVPAPRDGLKVGIMQSIGCIAKPSLPEDIVSARIISWAGTLWTLSVKVDSNVLLDSSPYQELISIGDPFSITIPEGILSDGSTIACESADVKLQKRCANNDLLYFARPAVQNYTFADGCHWQIEMRRGIMDFDIPSGYIGDRYCAYTHKRISYNESDKYQGSVASILGQIDKDGDGKIEEDIKRIFIVG
;
A
#
# COMPACT_ATOMS: atom_id res chain seq x y z
N MET A 1 35.45 40.85 5.61
CA MET A 1 35.46 40.26 4.26
C MET A 1 36.08 41.27 3.33
N GLU A 2 37.37 41.07 3.04
CA GLU A 2 38.08 41.86 2.04
C GLU A 2 37.48 41.56 0.67
N THR A 3 37.50 42.53 -0.24
CA THR A 3 36.92 42.47 -1.60
C THR A 3 37.32 41.20 -2.38
N ILE A 4 38.46 40.60 -2.03
CA ILE A 4 39.00 39.37 -2.62
C ILE A 4 38.15 38.13 -2.25
N GLU A 5 37.66 38.00 -1.02
CA GLU A 5 36.80 36.87 -0.62
C GLU A 5 35.48 36.88 -1.40
N LEU A 6 34.87 38.06 -1.58
CA LEU A 6 33.60 38.18 -2.29
C LEU A 6 33.73 37.76 -3.76
N VAL A 7 34.85 38.12 -4.41
CA VAL A 7 35.12 37.72 -5.80
C VAL A 7 35.32 36.21 -5.91
N ILE A 8 35.99 35.58 -4.94
CA ILE A 8 36.18 34.11 -4.92
C ILE A 8 34.84 33.39 -4.78
N TYR A 9 33.97 33.83 -3.87
CA TYR A 9 32.64 33.22 -3.69
C TYR A 9 31.73 33.39 -4.90
N ILE A 10 31.71 34.57 -5.54
CA ILE A 10 30.91 34.80 -6.75
C ILE A 10 31.43 33.93 -7.90
N THR A 11 32.75 33.80 -8.05
CA THR A 11 33.34 32.99 -9.13
C THR A 11 33.06 31.50 -8.92
N ALA A 12 33.12 31.01 -7.68
CA ALA A 12 32.77 29.63 -7.34
C ALA A 12 31.27 29.35 -7.58
N ALA A 13 30.38 30.28 -7.21
CA ALA A 13 28.95 30.13 -7.43
C ALA A 13 28.58 30.07 -8.92
N ILE A 14 29.22 30.90 -9.76
CA ILE A 14 29.03 30.87 -11.22
C ILE A 14 29.54 29.56 -11.82
N ALA A 15 30.68 29.05 -11.35
CA ALA A 15 31.22 27.78 -11.82
C ALA A 15 30.31 26.59 -11.48
N VAL A 16 29.76 26.54 -10.26
CA VAL A 16 28.82 25.50 -9.82
C VAL A 16 27.49 25.60 -10.58
N ALA A 17 26.96 26.80 -10.79
CA ALA A 17 25.77 27.01 -11.60
C ALA A 17 25.98 26.60 -13.07
N GLY A 18 27.16 26.91 -13.64
CA GLY A 18 27.54 26.47 -14.98
C GLY A 18 27.65 24.95 -15.10
N LEU A 19 28.20 24.28 -14.09
CA LEU A 19 28.29 22.82 -14.05
C LEU A 19 26.90 22.17 -13.92
N ALA A 20 26.02 22.75 -13.11
CA ALA A 20 24.64 22.27 -12.95
C ALA A 20 23.83 22.44 -14.25
N VAL A 21 23.94 23.58 -14.92
CA VAL A 21 23.29 23.80 -16.23
C VAL A 21 23.86 22.87 -17.30
N TYR A 22 25.17 22.61 -17.29
CA TYR A 22 25.81 21.66 -18.21
C TYR A 22 25.33 20.21 -17.96
N LEU A 23 25.22 19.78 -16.71
CA LEU A 23 24.75 18.43 -16.35
C LEU A 23 23.26 18.21 -16.62
N ILE A 24 22.44 19.27 -16.50
CA ILE A 24 21.00 19.23 -16.79
C ILE A 24 20.73 19.27 -18.30
N ALA A 25 21.60 19.89 -19.11
CA ALA A 25 21.39 20.05 -20.55
C ALA A 25 21.89 18.87 -21.41
N ASP A 26 22.80 18.03 -20.92
CA ASP A 26 23.50 17.02 -21.75
C ASP A 26 22.96 15.58 -21.58
N THR A 27 22.13 15.31 -20.57
CA THR A 27 21.79 13.93 -20.16
C THR A 27 20.63 13.27 -20.93
N PRO A 28 19.53 13.93 -21.32
CA PRO A 28 18.45 13.23 -22.05
C PRO A 28 18.73 13.01 -23.55
N ILE A 29 19.71 13.72 -24.11
CA ILE A 29 19.90 13.81 -25.57
C ILE A 29 20.88 12.76 -26.10
N GLN A 30 21.88 12.36 -25.30
CA GLN A 30 22.84 11.35 -25.72
C GLN A 30 22.24 9.93 -25.74
N GLU A 31 21.36 9.61 -24.78
CA GLU A 31 20.63 8.33 -24.77
C GLU A 31 19.65 8.21 -25.95
N TYR A 32 19.04 9.34 -26.34
CA TYR A 32 18.18 9.45 -27.52
C TYR A 32 18.93 9.18 -28.84
N ALA A 33 20.17 9.67 -28.97
CA ALA A 33 20.98 9.49 -30.16
C ALA A 33 21.42 8.03 -30.39
N VAL A 34 21.78 7.32 -29.32
CA VAL A 34 22.20 5.91 -29.36
C VAL A 34 21.05 4.98 -29.76
N TYR A 35 19.83 5.28 -29.31
CA TYR A 35 18.64 4.46 -29.60
C TYR A 35 18.21 4.52 -31.08
N VAL A 36 18.10 5.72 -31.66
CA VAL A 36 17.69 5.90 -33.07
C VAL A 36 18.68 5.22 -34.02
N GLN A 37 19.95 5.08 -33.59
CA GLN A 37 21.06 4.54 -34.34
C GLN A 37 20.94 3.02 -34.56
N LYS A 38 20.52 2.31 -33.50
CA LYS A 38 20.38 0.84 -33.50
C LYS A 38 19.19 0.39 -34.35
N THR A 39 18.10 1.16 -34.34
CA THR A 39 16.82 0.77 -34.95
C THR A 39 16.71 1.13 -36.44
N LEU A 40 17.32 2.24 -36.90
CA LEU A 40 17.17 2.69 -38.30
C LEU A 40 18.15 2.07 -39.30
N LEU A 41 19.34 1.63 -38.86
CA LEU A 41 20.46 1.35 -39.79
C LEU A 41 20.98 -0.09 -39.76
N GLY A 42 20.63 -0.91 -38.77
CA GLY A 42 21.04 -2.33 -38.68
C GLY A 42 22.56 -2.54 -38.77
N LYS A 43 23.35 -1.50 -38.53
CA LYS A 43 24.82 -1.46 -38.62
C LYS A 43 25.37 -0.59 -37.50
N ASN A 44 26.49 -1.03 -36.92
CA ASN A 44 27.17 -0.33 -35.85
C ASN A 44 27.67 1.06 -36.29
N GLU A 45 27.50 2.02 -35.38
CA GLU A 45 28.22 3.30 -35.23
C GLU A 45 28.29 4.23 -36.46
N GLN A 46 27.21 4.94 -36.75
CA GLN A 46 27.32 6.30 -37.32
C GLN A 46 26.47 7.29 -36.51
N GLU A 47 27.14 8.16 -35.76
CA GLU A 47 26.54 9.18 -34.90
C GLU A 47 25.68 10.13 -35.75
N PHE A 48 24.43 10.40 -35.37
CA PHE A 48 23.63 11.39 -36.10
C PHE A 48 24.25 12.76 -35.90
N LYS A 49 24.45 13.49 -37.00
CA LYS A 49 24.88 14.87 -36.90
C LYS A 49 23.69 15.75 -36.51
N HIS A 50 23.75 16.31 -35.30
CA HIS A 50 22.78 17.31 -34.83
C HIS A 50 23.05 18.65 -35.53
N VAL A 51 22.04 19.21 -36.19
CA VAL A 51 22.18 20.42 -36.99
C VAL A 51 21.08 21.44 -36.68
N ASP A 52 21.46 22.72 -36.60
CA ASP A 52 20.51 23.84 -36.69
C ASP A 52 20.18 24.16 -38.15
N ASP A 53 19.42 25.23 -38.36
CA ASP A 53 19.11 25.79 -39.68
C ASP A 53 20.32 25.89 -40.62
N ILE A 54 21.47 26.38 -40.12
CA ILE A 54 22.66 26.59 -40.95
C ILE A 54 23.34 25.25 -41.20
N GLY A 55 23.54 24.46 -40.15
CA GLY A 55 24.15 23.13 -40.24
C GLY A 55 23.38 22.21 -41.19
N PHE A 56 22.03 22.27 -41.19
CA PHE A 56 21.21 21.45 -42.08
C PHE A 56 21.47 21.79 -43.55
N ILE A 57 21.58 23.08 -43.86
CA ILE A 57 21.88 23.56 -45.20
C ILE A 57 23.29 23.17 -45.63
N GLU A 58 24.27 23.30 -44.75
CA GLU A 58 25.67 22.94 -45.01
C GLU A 58 25.81 21.44 -45.33
N GLU A 59 25.20 20.58 -44.51
CA GLU A 59 25.21 19.13 -44.71
C GLU A 59 24.47 18.73 -45.98
N LEU A 60 23.31 19.33 -46.25
CA LEU A 60 22.56 19.10 -47.48
C LEU A 60 23.40 19.43 -48.73
N VAL A 61 24.10 20.57 -48.70
CA VAL A 61 24.98 21.00 -49.79
C VAL A 61 26.20 20.09 -49.93
N ALA A 62 26.82 19.69 -48.81
CA ALA A 62 27.96 18.78 -48.81
C ALA A 62 27.57 17.42 -49.41
N PHE A 63 26.45 16.86 -48.95
CA PHE A 63 25.88 15.62 -49.46
C PHE A 63 25.57 15.71 -50.96
N TRP A 64 24.93 16.79 -51.41
CA TRP A 64 24.67 17.00 -52.83
C TRP A 64 25.96 17.05 -53.66
N LYS A 65 26.98 17.80 -53.24
CA LYS A 65 28.25 17.91 -53.96
C LYS A 65 28.92 16.55 -54.14
N GLU A 66 28.91 15.74 -53.09
CA GLU A 66 29.51 14.41 -53.09
C GLU A 66 28.74 13.45 -54.01
N LYS A 67 27.40 13.49 -53.96
CA LYS A 67 26.56 12.46 -54.58
C LYS A 67 25.99 12.81 -55.96
N GLN A 68 26.04 14.07 -56.40
CA GLN A 68 25.40 14.52 -57.66
C GLN A 68 25.84 13.75 -58.94
N TRP A 69 26.99 13.06 -58.91
CA TRP A 69 27.49 12.24 -60.03
C TRP A 69 27.40 10.72 -59.78
N SER A 70 26.77 10.31 -58.67
CA SER A 70 26.61 8.90 -58.30
C SER A 70 25.33 8.31 -58.90
N ASP A 71 25.45 7.15 -59.53
CA ASP A 71 24.30 6.32 -59.95
C ASP A 71 23.76 5.44 -58.81
N LYS A 72 24.45 5.42 -57.66
CA LYS A 72 24.05 4.65 -56.48
C LYS A 72 23.14 5.49 -55.58
N GLU A 73 22.12 4.83 -55.05
CA GLU A 73 21.31 5.40 -53.99
C GLU A 73 22.14 5.54 -52.73
N ASP A 74 22.23 6.78 -52.24
CA ASP A 74 22.91 7.13 -50.99
C ASP A 74 21.92 7.87 -50.08
N THR A 75 22.08 7.71 -48.77
CA THR A 75 21.21 8.33 -47.77
C THR A 75 22.04 8.99 -46.67
N LEU A 76 21.66 10.22 -46.33
CA LEU A 76 22.14 10.95 -45.16
C LEU A 76 20.98 11.14 -44.18
N VAL A 77 21.24 10.93 -42.89
CA VAL A 77 20.26 11.12 -41.82
C VAL A 77 20.78 12.17 -40.86
N LEU A 78 20.00 13.22 -40.61
CA LEU A 78 20.35 14.35 -39.75
C LEU A 78 19.26 14.54 -38.68
N PHE A 79 19.63 15.03 -37.50
CA PHE A 79 18.66 15.51 -36.52
C PHE A 79 18.58 17.05 -36.57
N TYR A 80 17.44 17.57 -37.03
CA TYR A 80 17.23 19.00 -37.20
C TYR A 80 16.57 19.57 -35.94
N LYS A 81 17.36 20.31 -35.15
CA LYS A 81 16.99 20.73 -33.78
C LYS A 81 16.14 22.00 -33.67
N THR A 82 15.93 22.73 -34.78
CA THR A 82 15.25 24.03 -34.74
C THR A 82 13.74 23.84 -34.72
N GLU A 83 13.00 24.55 -33.87
CA GLU A 83 11.54 24.46 -33.83
C GLU A 83 10.86 25.07 -35.07
N GLY A 84 9.65 24.61 -35.38
CA GLY A 84 8.80 25.17 -36.43
C GLY A 84 8.57 24.19 -37.57
N SER A 85 8.58 24.65 -38.81
CA SER A 85 8.44 23.76 -39.96
C SER A 85 9.28 24.23 -41.14
N ILE A 86 9.80 23.29 -41.92
CA ILE A 86 10.53 23.58 -43.15
C ILE A 86 9.78 22.99 -44.34
N SER A 87 9.40 23.86 -45.27
CA SER A 87 8.86 23.47 -46.58
C SER A 87 9.94 23.58 -47.64
N LYS A 88 9.69 23.01 -48.82
CA LYS A 88 10.55 23.20 -50.00
C LYS A 88 10.82 24.68 -50.30
N GLN A 89 9.79 25.53 -50.24
CA GLN A 89 9.92 26.98 -50.43
C GLN A 89 10.87 27.62 -49.41
N GLU A 90 10.70 27.24 -48.15
CA GLU A 90 11.51 27.75 -47.06
C GLU A 90 12.97 27.30 -47.18
N LEU A 91 13.20 26.05 -47.58
CA LEU A 91 14.53 25.52 -47.88
C LEU A 91 15.25 26.35 -48.95
N PHE A 92 14.59 26.63 -50.08
CA PHE A 92 15.18 27.45 -51.15
C PHE A 92 15.37 28.92 -50.73
N ARG A 93 14.49 29.46 -49.87
CA ARG A 93 14.67 30.79 -49.27
C ARG A 93 15.95 30.83 -48.42
N LYS A 94 16.18 29.81 -47.58
CA LYS A 94 17.40 29.68 -46.75
C LYS A 94 18.66 29.48 -47.61
N LEU A 95 18.60 28.68 -48.68
CA LEU A 95 19.70 28.53 -49.64
C LEU A 95 20.07 29.85 -50.32
N LYS A 96 19.06 30.66 -50.67
CA LYS A 96 19.25 32.00 -51.28
C LYS A 96 19.86 32.99 -50.30
N ALA A 97 19.37 33.02 -49.07
CA ALA A 97 19.91 33.88 -48.02
C ALA A 97 21.40 33.62 -47.76
N ASN A 98 21.86 32.38 -47.92
CA ASN A 98 23.24 31.96 -47.70
C ASN A 98 24.12 31.97 -48.96
N ASN A 99 23.66 32.50 -50.11
CA ASN A 99 24.38 32.49 -51.39
C ASN A 99 24.77 31.08 -51.91
N LEU A 100 24.06 30.03 -51.49
CA LEU A 100 24.37 28.62 -51.82
C LEU A 100 23.63 28.11 -53.06
N CYS A 101 22.84 28.95 -53.73
CA CYS A 101 22.08 28.59 -54.93
C CYS A 101 22.95 27.99 -56.04
N ARG A 102 24.18 28.51 -56.23
CA ARG A 102 25.11 28.03 -57.27
C ARG A 102 25.66 26.62 -57.02
N THR A 103 25.40 26.08 -55.84
CA THR A 103 25.99 24.84 -55.37
C THR A 103 25.07 23.64 -55.57
N ILE A 104 23.76 23.87 -55.44
CA ILE A 104 22.72 22.86 -55.69
C ILE A 104 22.10 23.04 -57.11
N GLN A 105 22.37 24.13 -57.84
CA GLN A 105 21.89 24.36 -59.22
C GLN A 105 22.99 24.33 -60.30
N SER A 106 22.63 23.90 -61.51
CA SER A 106 23.40 24.19 -62.73
C SER A 106 23.22 25.68 -63.12
N ARG A 107 24.25 26.25 -63.76
CA ARG A 107 24.50 27.70 -63.94
C ARG A 107 23.39 28.57 -64.58
N SER A 108 22.26 28.03 -65.05
CA SER A 108 21.36 28.72 -65.97
C SER A 108 20.06 29.31 -65.38
N PHE A 109 19.64 28.97 -64.16
CA PHE A 109 18.39 29.48 -63.58
C PHE A 109 18.64 29.96 -62.15
N GLY A 110 18.22 31.18 -61.80
CA GLY A 110 18.30 31.70 -60.42
C GLY A 110 17.59 30.78 -59.42
N CYS A 111 17.73 31.04 -58.12
CA CYS A 111 17.26 30.21 -57.00
C CYS A 111 15.72 30.03 -56.97
N GLY A 112 15.18 29.32 -57.94
CA GLY A 112 13.80 28.88 -58.06
C GLY A 112 13.67 27.44 -57.60
N GLU A 113 12.45 27.06 -57.22
CA GLU A 113 12.13 25.69 -56.85
C GLU A 113 12.52 24.73 -57.98
N ARG A 114 13.32 23.70 -57.66
CA ARG A 114 13.73 22.68 -58.61
C ARG A 114 12.73 21.53 -58.66
N GLU A 115 12.51 20.92 -59.82
CA GLU A 115 11.69 19.71 -59.96
C GLU A 115 12.40 18.46 -59.37
N ASP A 116 13.72 18.44 -59.37
CA ASP A 116 14.56 17.35 -58.87
C ASP A 116 14.83 17.38 -57.37
N VAL A 117 14.18 18.29 -56.64
CA VAL A 117 14.10 18.23 -55.16
C VAL A 117 12.66 17.93 -54.77
N VAL A 118 12.45 16.76 -54.18
CA VAL A 118 11.15 16.32 -53.67
C VAL A 118 11.17 16.45 -52.16
N MET A 119 10.32 17.33 -51.61
CA MET A 119 10.26 17.60 -50.18
C MET A 119 8.87 18.06 -49.79
N ASP A 120 8.24 17.33 -48.88
CA ASP A 120 7.00 17.75 -48.21
C ASP A 120 7.32 18.69 -47.05
N ARG A 121 6.29 19.35 -46.49
CA ARG A 121 6.46 20.15 -45.27
C ARG A 121 6.85 19.24 -44.11
N ILE A 122 7.96 19.56 -43.45
CA ILE A 122 8.48 18.82 -42.30
C ILE A 122 8.27 19.68 -41.04
N GLU A 123 7.53 19.16 -40.07
CA GLU A 123 7.43 19.76 -38.72
C GLU A 123 8.70 19.43 -37.92
N LEU A 124 9.23 20.39 -37.18
CA LEU A 124 10.52 20.34 -36.48
C LEU A 124 10.36 20.63 -34.97
N PRO A 125 11.23 20.10 -34.09
CA PRO A 125 12.45 19.32 -34.39
C PRO A 125 12.15 17.92 -34.92
N SER A 126 12.99 17.42 -35.85
CA SER A 126 12.75 16.12 -36.50
C SER A 126 14.01 15.45 -37.03
N VAL A 127 13.99 14.12 -37.13
CA VAL A 127 15.00 13.34 -37.86
C VAL A 127 14.66 13.43 -39.34
N VAL A 128 15.56 14.01 -40.14
CA VAL A 128 15.36 14.21 -41.58
C VAL A 128 16.22 13.23 -42.35
N ARG A 129 15.59 12.49 -43.26
CA ARG A 129 16.27 11.60 -44.21
C ARG A 129 16.40 12.31 -45.55
N ILE A 130 17.64 12.43 -46.01
CA ILE A 130 18.01 12.98 -47.32
C ILE A 130 18.51 11.81 -48.18
N THR A 131 17.75 11.45 -49.20
CA THR A 131 18.12 10.37 -50.12
C THR A 131 18.38 10.95 -51.50
N TYR A 132 19.51 10.57 -52.11
CA TYR A 132 19.81 10.89 -53.50
C TYR A 132 19.69 9.63 -54.35
N THR A 133 18.79 9.62 -55.33
CA THR A 133 18.64 8.49 -56.25
C THR A 133 18.34 8.99 -57.66
N LYS A 134 19.12 8.52 -58.64
CA LYS A 134 18.94 8.81 -60.08
C LYS A 134 18.77 10.30 -60.42
N GLY A 135 19.55 11.18 -59.79
CA GLY A 135 19.47 12.62 -60.06
C GLY A 135 18.44 13.40 -59.25
N ILE A 136 17.67 12.74 -58.38
CA ILE A 136 16.63 13.36 -57.57
C ILE A 136 17.04 13.33 -56.10
N LEU A 137 16.94 14.49 -55.45
CA LEU A 137 17.10 14.64 -54.01
C LEU A 137 15.74 14.58 -53.33
N VAL A 138 15.53 13.56 -52.51
CA VAL A 138 14.31 13.37 -51.73
C VAL A 138 14.61 13.69 -50.28
N ILE A 139 13.94 14.71 -49.73
CA ILE A 139 14.06 15.12 -48.34
C ILE A 139 12.72 14.80 -47.68
N THR A 140 12.72 13.81 -46.81
CA THR A 140 11.53 13.36 -46.10
C THR A 140 11.82 13.36 -44.61
N PRO A 141 10.81 13.58 -43.75
CA PRO A 141 10.95 13.17 -42.36
C PRO A 141 11.31 11.69 -42.39
N ALA A 142 12.38 11.29 -41.69
CA ALA A 142 12.55 9.89 -41.40
C ALA A 142 11.25 9.49 -40.70
N LYS A 143 10.48 8.58 -41.34
CA LYS A 143 9.19 8.04 -40.88
C LYS A 143 9.12 8.22 -39.37
N GLN A 144 8.18 9.05 -38.86
CA GLN A 144 8.10 9.41 -37.43
C GLN A 144 8.60 8.22 -36.64
N VAL A 145 9.79 8.35 -36.05
CA VAL A 145 10.19 7.41 -35.03
C VAL A 145 9.17 7.72 -33.96
N THR A 146 8.02 7.03 -33.99
CA THR A 146 7.31 6.71 -32.78
C THR A 146 8.43 6.23 -31.89
N MET A 147 8.80 7.07 -30.92
CA MET A 147 9.70 6.61 -29.88
C MET A 147 9.15 5.24 -29.46
N PRO A 148 9.98 4.21 -29.28
CA PRO A 148 9.49 3.10 -28.49
C PRO A 148 9.01 3.78 -27.22
N ASN A 149 7.70 3.78 -27.01
CA ASN A 149 7.19 4.36 -25.80
C ASN A 149 7.87 3.52 -24.73
N THR A 150 8.71 4.13 -23.88
CA THR A 150 9.15 3.48 -22.67
C THR A 150 7.87 2.99 -22.01
N THR A 151 7.67 1.68 -22.05
CA THR A 151 6.40 1.10 -21.64
C THR A 151 6.48 0.99 -20.14
N TYR A 152 5.44 1.51 -19.48
CA TYR A 152 5.24 1.23 -18.07
C TYR A 152 4.83 -0.23 -17.95
N GLY A 153 5.73 -1.02 -17.38
CA GLY A 153 5.49 -2.38 -16.99
C GLY A 153 4.98 -2.44 -15.55
N LEU A 154 4.11 -3.40 -15.30
CA LEU A 154 3.58 -3.70 -13.98
C LEU A 154 3.79 -5.17 -13.70
N GLN A 155 4.56 -5.46 -12.66
CA GLN A 155 4.76 -6.82 -12.18
C GLN A 155 4.07 -6.98 -10.83
N PHE A 156 3.22 -8.00 -10.74
CA PHE A 156 2.59 -8.40 -9.49
C PHE A 156 3.14 -9.76 -9.06
N THR A 157 3.67 -9.81 -7.83
CA THR A 157 4.01 -11.05 -7.14
C THR A 157 3.04 -11.21 -5.99
N GLU A 158 2.12 -12.15 -6.10
CA GLU A 158 1.12 -12.40 -5.07
C GLU A 158 1.64 -13.50 -4.12
N PHE A 159 1.38 -13.34 -2.84
CA PHE A 159 1.78 -14.24 -1.76
C PHE A 159 0.56 -14.97 -1.23
N ASP A 160 0.62 -16.29 -1.31
CA ASP A 160 -0.57 -17.10 -1.14
C ASP A 160 -1.31 -17.01 0.21
N GLY A 161 -2.48 -17.66 0.32
CA GLY A 161 -3.41 -17.54 1.44
C GLY A 161 -2.75 -17.68 2.82
N PHE A 162 -1.97 -18.74 3.03
CA PHE A 162 -1.13 -18.87 4.22
C PHE A 162 0.25 -19.38 3.82
N VAL A 163 1.30 -18.67 4.22
CA VAL A 163 2.67 -19.04 3.91
C VAL A 163 3.52 -19.12 5.17
N GLY A 164 3.79 -20.36 5.56
CA GLY A 164 4.86 -20.79 6.45
C GLY A 164 4.73 -20.35 7.91
N ASN A 165 5.63 -20.91 8.72
CA ASN A 165 5.90 -20.49 10.09
C ASN A 165 7.42 -20.44 10.27
N GLY A 166 8.04 -19.29 10.06
CA GLY A 166 9.50 -19.16 10.04
C GLY A 166 10.00 -18.03 9.12
N VAL A 167 11.17 -18.21 8.52
CA VAL A 167 11.67 -17.31 7.47
C VAL A 167 11.02 -17.70 6.15
N VAL A 168 10.42 -16.72 5.48
CA VAL A 168 9.69 -16.93 4.24
C VAL A 168 10.33 -16.09 3.14
N SER A 169 10.61 -16.71 1.99
CA SER A 169 11.15 -16.01 0.83
C SER A 169 10.33 -16.27 -0.43
N PHE A 170 10.26 -15.29 -1.31
CA PHE A 170 9.54 -15.38 -2.57
C PHE A 170 10.39 -14.88 -3.73
N PHE A 171 10.04 -15.39 -4.91
CA PHE A 171 10.62 -14.95 -6.15
C PHE A 171 9.83 -13.78 -6.73
N LEU A 172 10.48 -12.64 -6.94
CA LEU A 172 9.86 -11.46 -7.55
C LEU A 172 9.80 -11.53 -9.08
N GLY A 173 10.41 -12.53 -9.71
CA GLY A 173 10.57 -12.60 -11.16
C GLY A 173 11.86 -11.94 -11.65
N THR A 174 12.08 -12.01 -12.96
CA THR A 174 13.17 -11.29 -13.63
C THR A 174 12.60 -10.02 -14.25
N LEU A 175 12.99 -8.87 -13.72
CA LEU A 175 12.70 -7.58 -14.35
C LEU A 175 13.54 -7.44 -15.63
N PRO A 176 13.06 -6.72 -16.67
CA PRO A 176 13.87 -6.40 -17.83
C PRO A 176 15.21 -5.79 -17.42
N SER A 177 16.29 -6.06 -18.17
CA SER A 177 17.64 -5.61 -17.78
C SER A 177 17.80 -4.09 -17.77
N ASP A 178 16.95 -3.39 -18.52
CA ASP A 178 16.86 -1.93 -18.62
C ASP A 178 15.74 -1.35 -17.73
N ALA A 179 15.10 -2.17 -16.88
CA ALA A 179 13.97 -1.73 -16.07
C ALA A 179 14.37 -0.65 -15.07
N GLU A 180 13.74 0.51 -15.16
CA GLU A 180 13.84 1.57 -14.16
C GLU A 180 12.63 1.48 -13.21
N ILE A 181 12.86 1.03 -11.98
CA ILE A 181 11.79 0.88 -10.98
C ILE A 181 11.37 2.27 -10.49
N THR A 182 10.11 2.60 -10.75
CA THR A 182 9.52 3.90 -10.38
C THR A 182 8.78 3.82 -9.05
N HIS A 183 8.15 2.67 -8.77
CA HIS A 183 7.37 2.48 -7.56
C HIS A 183 7.30 1.00 -7.17
N MET A 184 7.36 0.70 -5.88
CA MET A 184 7.20 -0.64 -5.33
C MET A 184 6.40 -0.62 -4.04
N MET A 185 5.35 -1.43 -3.97
CA MET A 185 4.46 -1.52 -2.82
C MET A 185 4.39 -2.94 -2.29
N LEU A 186 4.37 -3.08 -0.97
CA LEU A 186 4.02 -4.30 -0.24
C LEU A 186 2.67 -4.07 0.43
N GLU A 187 1.71 -4.97 0.22
CA GLU A 187 0.42 -4.93 0.93
C GLU A 187 0.02 -6.33 1.37
N GLY A 188 -0.42 -6.50 2.61
CA GLY A 188 -0.70 -7.83 3.14
C GLY A 188 -1.06 -7.92 4.62
N ILE A 189 -1.34 -9.14 5.05
CA ILE A 189 -1.60 -9.51 6.45
C ILE A 189 -0.45 -10.39 6.95
N PHE A 190 0.12 -10.02 8.09
CA PHE A 190 1.33 -10.64 8.64
C PHE A 190 1.11 -10.99 10.11
N GLY A 191 1.63 -12.13 10.57
CA GLY A 191 1.38 -12.59 11.94
C GLY A 191 2.11 -11.80 13.04
N SER A 192 3.22 -11.15 12.70
CA SER A 192 4.06 -10.35 13.60
C SER A 192 4.97 -9.40 12.84
N ASP A 193 5.65 -8.53 13.59
CA ASP A 193 6.68 -7.61 13.09
C ASP A 193 7.77 -8.37 12.33
N PHE A 194 8.28 -7.76 11.26
CA PHE A 194 9.28 -8.38 10.40
C PHE A 194 10.25 -7.36 9.79
N ASP A 195 11.44 -7.84 9.44
CA ASP A 195 12.36 -7.14 8.54
C ASP A 195 12.27 -7.72 7.12
N LEU A 196 12.46 -6.84 6.13
CA LEU A 196 12.47 -7.19 4.72
C LEU A 196 13.90 -7.13 4.17
N SER A 197 14.27 -8.08 3.32
CA SER A 197 15.48 -8.00 2.51
C SER A 197 15.22 -8.46 1.08
N ILE A 198 15.86 -7.81 0.11
CA ILE A 198 15.84 -8.19 -1.30
C ILE A 198 17.26 -8.56 -1.73
N ASP A 199 17.43 -9.78 -2.23
CA ASP A 199 18.72 -10.39 -2.59
C ASP A 199 19.75 -10.36 -1.45
N GLY A 200 19.25 -10.54 -0.21
CA GLY A 200 20.06 -10.47 1.01
C GLY A 200 20.40 -9.04 1.49
N ASN A 201 20.02 -8.00 0.74
CA ASN A 201 20.18 -6.62 1.17
C ASN A 201 18.99 -6.18 2.02
N HIS A 202 19.23 -5.81 3.27
CA HIS A 202 18.19 -5.35 4.18
C HIS A 202 17.62 -3.99 3.74
N CYS A 203 16.30 -3.87 3.84
CA CYS A 203 15.56 -2.62 3.64
C CYS A 203 15.83 -1.55 4.72
N ASN A 204 16.63 -1.87 5.75
CA ASN A 204 16.96 -1.01 6.89
C ASN A 204 15.73 -0.44 7.62
N MET A 205 14.64 -1.19 7.67
CA MET A 205 13.42 -0.85 8.40
C MET A 205 12.71 -2.11 8.89
N THR A 206 12.12 -2.01 10.08
CA THR A 206 11.21 -3.01 10.64
C THR A 206 9.78 -2.60 10.33
N PHE A 207 8.98 -3.55 9.86
CA PHE A 207 7.59 -3.37 9.53
C PHE A 207 6.72 -3.84 10.69
N TYR A 208 5.75 -3.00 11.06
CA TYR A 208 4.82 -3.25 12.15
C TYR A 208 3.42 -3.44 11.56
N PRO A 209 3.03 -4.67 11.19
CA PRO A 209 1.73 -4.95 10.60
C PRO A 209 0.58 -4.64 11.57
N ASP A 210 -0.51 -4.09 11.05
CA ASP A 210 -1.80 -4.06 11.73
C ASP A 210 -2.43 -5.47 11.73
N ILE A 211 -3.50 -5.65 12.52
CA ILE A 211 -4.27 -6.91 12.55
C ILE A 211 -4.99 -7.15 11.22
N ASP A 212 -5.25 -6.06 10.47
CA ASP A 212 -5.82 -6.05 9.14
C ASP A 212 -4.75 -5.82 8.05
N VAL A 213 -5.19 -5.64 6.81
CA VAL A 213 -4.33 -5.36 5.65
C VAL A 213 -3.48 -4.13 5.91
N SER A 214 -2.16 -4.30 5.83
CA SER A 214 -1.18 -3.24 5.97
C SER A 214 -0.50 -2.99 4.63
N SER A 215 -0.15 -1.74 4.35
CA SER A 215 0.48 -1.33 3.09
C SER A 215 1.68 -0.43 3.32
N TRP A 216 2.77 -0.69 2.59
CA TRP A 216 4.02 0.07 2.69
C TRP A 216 4.61 0.33 1.31
N ASP A 217 5.13 1.54 1.13
CA ASP A 217 6.01 1.87 0.01
C ASP A 217 7.42 1.36 0.32
N ILE A 218 7.88 0.42 -0.49
CA ILE A 218 9.19 -0.22 -0.39
C ILE A 218 10.06 0.08 -1.61
N THR A 219 9.78 1.17 -2.34
CA THR A 219 10.53 1.60 -3.53
C THR A 219 12.03 1.76 -3.25
N ARG A 220 12.40 2.13 -2.01
CA ARG A 220 13.80 2.26 -1.58
C ARG A 220 14.56 0.92 -1.51
N CYS A 221 13.85 -0.19 -1.51
CA CYS A 221 14.41 -1.55 -1.55
C CYS A 221 14.45 -2.12 -2.96
N ALA A 222 14.56 -1.26 -3.98
CA ALA A 222 14.40 -1.64 -5.38
C ALA A 222 15.19 -2.92 -5.76
N PRO A 223 14.54 -3.94 -6.35
CA PRO A 223 15.22 -5.10 -6.90
C PRO A 223 16.22 -4.72 -8.01
N GLN A 224 17.16 -5.62 -8.30
CA GLN A 224 18.12 -5.46 -9.39
C GLN A 224 17.52 -5.89 -10.73
N PRO A 225 17.46 -5.00 -11.74
CA PRO A 225 17.01 -5.34 -13.09
C PRO A 225 17.87 -6.43 -13.74
N GLY A 226 17.27 -7.26 -14.60
CA GLY A 226 17.97 -8.26 -15.41
C GLY A 226 18.41 -9.53 -14.69
N ILE A 227 18.15 -9.64 -13.38
CA ILE A 227 18.41 -10.86 -12.61
C ILE A 227 17.16 -11.36 -11.88
N GLU A 228 17.25 -12.60 -11.42
CA GLU A 228 16.25 -13.21 -10.55
C GLU A 228 16.33 -12.60 -9.15
N ASN A 229 15.26 -11.92 -8.71
CA ASN A 229 15.22 -11.26 -7.41
C ASN A 229 14.47 -12.12 -6.38
N ILE A 230 15.02 -12.23 -5.17
CA ILE A 230 14.43 -12.95 -4.04
C ILE A 230 14.15 -11.97 -2.91
N ILE A 231 12.89 -11.94 -2.46
CA ILE A 231 12.50 -11.18 -1.28
C ILE A 231 12.34 -12.11 -0.08
N THR A 232 12.86 -11.70 1.08
CA THR A 232 12.84 -12.49 2.31
C THR A 232 12.22 -11.70 3.45
N PHE A 233 11.31 -12.36 4.17
CA PHE A 233 10.62 -11.86 5.36
C PHE A 233 11.22 -12.53 6.61
N ASN A 234 11.80 -11.73 7.49
CA ASN A 234 12.41 -12.17 8.74
C ASN A 234 11.55 -11.69 9.92
N PHE A 235 10.69 -12.55 10.44
CA PHE A 235 9.81 -12.23 11.57
C PHE A 235 10.55 -12.15 12.91
N HIS A 236 10.14 -11.23 13.76
CA HIS A 236 10.77 -10.97 15.08
C HIS A 236 10.11 -11.71 16.24
N SER A 237 8.93 -12.30 16.03
CA SER A 237 8.23 -12.97 17.12
C SER A 237 8.96 -14.25 17.55
N PRO A 238 9.20 -14.43 18.87
CA PRO A 238 9.73 -15.69 19.40
C PRO A 238 8.69 -16.81 19.33
N ASP A 239 7.41 -16.45 19.21
CA ASP A 239 6.33 -17.38 18.93
C ASP A 239 6.27 -17.66 17.41
N ILE A 240 6.76 -18.83 17.02
CA ILE A 240 6.79 -19.30 15.62
C ILE A 240 5.39 -19.35 14.98
N TYR A 241 4.33 -19.46 15.79
CA TYR A 241 2.95 -19.43 15.30
C TYR A 241 2.52 -18.06 14.80
N ARG A 242 3.32 -17.01 15.03
CA ARG A 242 3.11 -15.65 14.52
C ARG A 242 4.05 -15.29 13.36
N ASN A 243 4.88 -16.22 12.90
CA ASN A 243 5.89 -15.97 11.86
C ASN A 243 5.37 -16.39 10.49
N TYR A 244 4.26 -15.80 10.04
CA TYR A 244 3.56 -16.18 8.83
C TYR A 244 3.07 -14.98 8.03
N ILE A 245 2.71 -15.25 6.77
CA ILE A 245 1.99 -14.34 5.89
C ILE A 245 0.61 -14.95 5.62
N ALA A 246 -0.46 -14.19 5.86
CA ALA A 246 -1.86 -14.62 5.67
C ALA A 246 -2.49 -13.90 4.46
N GLY A 247 -1.82 -13.98 3.32
CA GLY A 247 -2.17 -13.28 2.10
C GLY A 247 -1.50 -11.91 2.01
N ALA A 248 -0.77 -11.69 0.91
CA ALA A 248 -0.11 -10.42 0.64
C ALA A 248 0.20 -10.32 -0.87
N TYR A 249 0.63 -9.16 -1.36
CA TYR A 249 1.21 -9.02 -2.69
C TYR A 249 2.26 -7.92 -2.71
N ILE A 250 3.11 -7.99 -3.74
CA ILE A 250 4.00 -6.91 -4.13
C ILE A 250 3.66 -6.46 -5.54
N SER A 251 3.55 -5.16 -5.73
CA SER A 251 3.43 -4.54 -7.04
C SER A 251 4.67 -3.72 -7.35
N ILE A 252 5.31 -3.98 -8.47
CA ILE A 252 6.48 -3.26 -8.98
C ILE A 252 6.05 -2.55 -10.27
N VAL A 253 6.16 -1.23 -10.29
CA VAL A 253 5.98 -0.41 -11.48
C VAL A 253 7.34 0.02 -11.99
N TYR A 254 7.64 -0.27 -13.25
CA TYR A 254 8.92 0.05 -13.86
C TYR A 254 8.75 0.57 -15.29
N ARG A 255 9.77 1.28 -15.80
CA ARG A 255 9.88 1.68 -17.21
C ARG A 255 10.87 0.77 -17.91
N SER A 256 10.50 0.22 -19.06
CA SER A 256 11.35 -0.67 -19.84
C SER A 256 11.05 -0.54 -21.34
N LEU A 257 12.05 -0.78 -22.19
CA LEU A 257 11.89 -0.97 -23.63
C LEU A 257 11.61 -2.44 -23.99
N ASP A 258 12.01 -3.37 -23.11
CA ASP A 258 11.81 -4.79 -23.27
C ASP A 258 10.52 -5.26 -22.56
N GLU A 259 9.79 -6.18 -23.19
CA GLU A 259 8.64 -6.86 -22.62
C GLU A 259 9.09 -8.08 -21.77
N ILE A 260 8.40 -8.32 -20.66
CA ILE A 260 8.59 -9.55 -19.88
C ILE A 260 7.95 -10.71 -20.64
N THR A 261 8.73 -11.74 -20.94
CA THR A 261 8.20 -13.01 -21.44
C THR A 261 7.52 -13.77 -20.30
N ALA A 262 6.27 -14.20 -20.50
CA ALA A 262 5.57 -15.05 -19.55
C ALA A 262 6.35 -16.35 -19.29
N GLU A 263 6.61 -16.66 -18.02
CA GLU A 263 7.26 -17.91 -17.62
C GLU A 263 6.23 -19.06 -17.59
N SER A 264 6.63 -20.25 -18.04
CA SER A 264 5.82 -21.47 -17.96
C SER A 264 5.86 -22.14 -16.58
N ARG A 265 6.57 -21.53 -15.61
CA ARG A 265 6.80 -22.05 -14.27
C ARG A 265 6.47 -21.01 -13.24
N ARG A 266 5.67 -21.40 -12.23
CA ARG A 266 5.42 -20.59 -11.04
C ARG A 266 6.26 -21.14 -9.90
N LYS A 267 7.23 -20.38 -9.41
CA LYS A 267 8.00 -20.77 -8.22
C LYS A 267 7.10 -20.72 -6.98
N LEU A 268 7.25 -21.71 -6.11
CA LEU A 268 6.65 -21.74 -4.78
C LEU A 268 7.50 -20.90 -3.82
N PRO A 269 6.94 -20.41 -2.71
CA PRO A 269 7.74 -19.77 -1.67
C PRO A 269 8.76 -20.73 -1.08
N ASP A 270 9.91 -20.17 -0.76
CA ASP A 270 10.86 -20.81 0.12
C ASP A 270 10.41 -20.61 1.56
N ILE A 271 10.39 -21.69 2.35
CA ILE A 271 9.99 -21.65 3.76
C ILE A 271 11.10 -22.36 4.53
N ASP A 272 11.73 -21.66 5.49
CA ASP A 272 12.65 -22.24 6.46
C ASP A 272 12.02 -22.14 7.86
N GLY A 273 11.52 -23.26 8.37
CA GLY A 273 10.71 -23.31 9.59
C GLY A 273 9.71 -24.47 9.57
N SER A 274 8.41 -24.21 9.76
CA SER A 274 7.38 -25.22 9.52
C SER A 274 6.71 -24.99 8.17
N VAL A 275 6.87 -25.93 7.25
CA VAL A 275 6.24 -25.89 5.93
C VAL A 275 4.74 -26.08 6.11
N ASN A 276 4.02 -24.98 5.89
CA ASN A 276 2.58 -24.94 5.80
C ASN A 276 2.24 -23.87 4.77
N PHE A 277 2.00 -24.30 3.55
CA PHE A 277 1.66 -23.45 2.43
C PHE A 277 0.22 -23.78 2.02
N TYR A 278 -0.60 -22.74 2.02
CA TYR A 278 -1.94 -22.75 1.52
C TYR A 278 -2.04 -21.70 0.41
N GLY A 279 -2.35 -22.14 -0.80
CA GLY A 279 -2.44 -21.26 -1.95
C GLY A 279 -3.29 -21.78 -3.06
N SER A 280 -3.10 -21.22 -4.25
CA SER A 280 -3.90 -21.56 -5.41
C SER A 280 -3.07 -21.60 -6.70
N VAL A 281 -3.63 -22.21 -7.73
CA VAL A 281 -3.12 -22.17 -9.11
C VAL A 281 -4.28 -21.85 -10.03
N ASP A 282 -4.10 -20.82 -10.85
CA ASP A 282 -5.12 -20.35 -11.77
C ASP A 282 -4.89 -20.86 -13.18
N PHE A 283 -5.95 -21.31 -13.84
CA PHE A 283 -5.94 -21.63 -15.26
C PHE A 283 -6.95 -20.76 -16.01
N ALA A 284 -6.49 -19.93 -16.94
CA ALA A 284 -7.36 -19.07 -17.75
C ALA A 284 -8.29 -19.88 -18.68
N GLY A 285 -7.84 -21.07 -19.11
CA GLY A 285 -8.60 -22.02 -19.90
C GLY A 285 -8.55 -23.44 -19.32
N PRO A 286 -9.11 -24.44 -20.02
CA PRO A 286 -9.02 -25.83 -19.59
C PRO A 286 -7.54 -26.25 -19.42
N PRO A 287 -7.14 -26.79 -18.25
CA PRO A 287 -5.77 -27.21 -18.03
C PRO A 287 -5.42 -28.43 -18.89
N GLU A 288 -4.28 -28.40 -19.58
CA GLU A 288 -3.78 -29.56 -20.35
C GLU A 288 -2.76 -30.38 -19.56
N HIS A 289 -1.98 -29.73 -18.70
CA HIS A 289 -0.98 -30.36 -17.85
C HIS A 289 -0.67 -29.50 -16.61
N MET A 290 -0.43 -30.16 -15.48
CA MET A 290 0.12 -29.57 -14.26
C MET A 290 1.04 -30.58 -13.57
N ALA A 291 2.23 -30.15 -13.18
CA ALA A 291 3.14 -30.91 -12.34
C ALA A 291 3.74 -30.03 -11.25
N ILE A 292 3.95 -30.60 -10.06
CA ILE A 292 4.59 -29.93 -8.93
C ILE A 292 5.97 -30.55 -8.72
N PHE A 293 6.99 -29.71 -8.70
CA PHE A 293 8.37 -30.06 -8.39
C PHE A 293 8.69 -29.57 -7.00
N LEU A 294 8.92 -30.50 -6.09
CA LEU A 294 9.22 -30.22 -4.70
C LEU A 294 10.68 -30.55 -4.41
N ASN A 295 11.32 -29.65 -3.68
CA ASN A 295 12.59 -29.86 -3.02
C ASN A 295 12.41 -29.44 -1.56
N TYR A 296 12.29 -30.42 -0.68
CA TYR A 296 11.87 -30.21 0.70
C TYR A 296 12.67 -31.05 1.69
N THR A 297 12.76 -30.58 2.93
CA THR A 297 13.38 -31.30 4.05
C THR A 297 12.36 -31.41 5.16
N VAL A 298 12.22 -32.59 5.78
CA VAL A 298 11.42 -32.79 6.99
C VAL A 298 12.37 -33.17 8.11
N GLY A 299 12.33 -32.45 9.23
CA GLY A 299 13.13 -32.75 10.42
C GLY A 299 12.76 -34.09 11.07
N GLU A 300 13.54 -34.52 12.06
CA GLU A 300 13.27 -35.75 12.80
C GLU A 300 12.00 -35.63 13.64
N LEU A 301 10.88 -36.15 13.13
CA LEU A 301 9.66 -36.34 13.91
C LEU A 301 9.03 -37.70 13.63
N ASN A 302 8.73 -38.43 14.72
CA ASN A 302 8.00 -39.68 14.66
C ASN A 302 6.50 -39.40 14.41
N GLY A 303 5.99 -39.79 13.25
CA GLY A 303 4.55 -39.86 12.99
C GLY A 303 3.92 -38.63 12.32
N THR A 304 4.71 -37.72 11.74
CA THR A 304 4.21 -36.61 10.91
C THR A 304 4.46 -36.87 9.43
N ASP A 305 3.40 -36.81 8.63
CA ASP A 305 3.51 -36.97 7.17
C ASP A 305 3.66 -35.61 6.48
N PHE A 306 4.60 -35.47 5.56
CA PHE A 306 4.56 -34.41 4.55
C PHE A 306 3.48 -34.76 3.51
N TYR A 307 2.69 -33.78 3.08
CA TYR A 307 1.63 -34.03 2.10
C TYR A 307 1.46 -32.86 1.14
N VAL A 308 0.88 -33.20 -0.02
CA VAL A 308 0.39 -32.24 -1.01
C VAL A 308 -1.06 -32.59 -1.31
N LYS A 309 -1.94 -31.61 -1.18
CA LYS A 309 -3.33 -31.71 -1.62
C LYS A 309 -3.56 -30.72 -2.76
N VAL A 310 -4.22 -31.17 -3.81
CA VAL A 310 -4.81 -30.30 -4.84
C VAL A 310 -6.31 -30.45 -4.72
N GLN A 311 -6.99 -29.32 -4.51
CA GLN A 311 -8.35 -29.31 -4.00
C GLN A 311 -8.42 -30.19 -2.73
N ASN A 312 -9.42 -31.07 -2.61
CA ASN A 312 -9.54 -31.99 -1.47
C ASN A 312 -8.81 -33.33 -1.67
N ASN A 313 -8.03 -33.48 -2.74
CA ASN A 313 -7.37 -34.74 -3.09
C ASN A 313 -5.90 -34.73 -2.66
N THR A 314 -5.51 -35.65 -1.79
CA THR A 314 -4.10 -35.90 -1.48
C THR A 314 -3.40 -36.52 -2.69
N VAL A 315 -2.54 -35.76 -3.35
CA VAL A 315 -1.78 -36.18 -4.54
C VAL A 315 -0.39 -36.70 -4.19
N TYR A 316 0.13 -36.32 -3.03
CA TYR A 316 1.41 -36.82 -2.52
C TYR A 316 1.38 -36.90 -0.99
N LYS A 317 2.04 -37.92 -0.46
CA LYS A 317 2.20 -38.13 0.98
C LYS A 317 3.50 -38.90 1.23
N ASP A 318 4.28 -38.43 2.19
CA ASP A 318 5.57 -39.02 2.59
C ASP A 318 5.75 -38.94 4.10
N ASN A 319 6.47 -39.88 4.69
CA ASN A 319 6.75 -39.94 6.13
C ASN A 319 8.26 -40.03 6.44
N ILE A 320 9.12 -39.78 5.44
CA ILE A 320 10.57 -39.81 5.57
C ILE A 320 11.06 -38.56 6.31
N SER A 321 11.80 -38.77 7.40
CA SER A 321 12.42 -37.71 8.21
C SER A 321 13.94 -37.64 8.03
N GLY A 322 14.52 -36.47 8.30
CA GLY A 322 15.97 -36.24 8.39
C GLY A 322 16.70 -36.20 7.04
N ARG A 323 16.00 -36.02 5.92
CA ARG A 323 16.61 -35.94 4.58
C ARG A 323 15.92 -34.89 3.71
N THR A 324 16.71 -34.25 2.85
CA THR A 324 16.21 -33.46 1.72
C THR A 324 15.80 -34.38 0.59
N LEU A 325 14.60 -34.19 0.05
CA LEU A 325 14.01 -34.99 -1.01
C LEU A 325 13.61 -34.10 -2.19
N GLN A 326 13.82 -34.61 -3.40
CA GLN A 326 13.34 -34.01 -4.63
C GLN A 326 12.26 -34.90 -5.25
N LYS A 327 11.09 -34.32 -5.56
CA LYS A 327 9.95 -35.07 -6.08
C LYS A 327 9.24 -34.29 -7.18
N LYS A 328 9.01 -34.94 -8.32
CA LYS A 328 8.02 -34.52 -9.32
C LYS A 328 6.69 -35.25 -9.07
N ILE A 329 5.59 -34.51 -9.06
CA ILE A 329 4.23 -35.01 -8.88
C ILE A 329 3.40 -34.52 -10.07
N ASP A 330 3.02 -35.42 -10.97
CA ASP A 330 2.10 -35.10 -12.06
C ASP A 330 0.65 -35.10 -11.51
N ILE A 331 -0.09 -34.02 -11.76
CA ILE A 331 -1.44 -33.83 -11.22
C ILE A 331 -2.47 -34.37 -12.21
N PRO A 332 -3.36 -35.30 -11.80
CA PRO A 332 -4.42 -35.78 -12.67
C PRO A 332 -5.38 -34.66 -13.07
N LEU A 333 -5.71 -34.57 -14.37
CA LEU A 333 -6.58 -33.51 -14.90
C LEU A 333 -7.97 -33.47 -14.24
N GLN A 334 -8.48 -34.60 -13.73
CA GLN A 334 -9.76 -34.61 -13.01
C GLN A 334 -9.74 -33.89 -11.64
N PHE A 335 -8.56 -33.52 -11.13
CA PHE A 335 -8.41 -32.78 -9.88
C PHE A 335 -8.29 -31.28 -10.08
N ILE A 336 -8.21 -30.82 -11.33
CA ILE A 336 -8.05 -29.41 -11.68
C ILE A 336 -9.12 -28.99 -12.68
N SER A 337 -9.45 -27.70 -12.67
CA SER A 337 -10.48 -27.10 -13.52
C SER A 337 -10.05 -25.70 -13.97
N GLN A 338 -10.79 -25.12 -14.91
CA GLN A 338 -10.60 -23.71 -15.28
C GLN A 338 -10.89 -22.81 -14.08
N GLY A 339 -10.11 -21.74 -13.91
CA GLY A 339 -10.18 -20.85 -12.75
C GLY A 339 -9.22 -21.28 -11.63
N THR A 340 -9.58 -20.91 -10.40
CA THR A 340 -8.72 -21.07 -9.21
C THR A 340 -8.79 -22.47 -8.63
N ASN A 341 -7.63 -23.11 -8.49
CA ASN A 341 -7.51 -24.44 -7.90
C ASN A 341 -6.68 -24.41 -6.63
N LEU A 342 -7.24 -24.88 -5.52
CA LEU A 342 -6.58 -24.82 -4.22
C LEU A 342 -5.41 -25.81 -4.15
N LEU A 343 -4.32 -25.38 -3.55
CA LEU A 343 -3.09 -26.13 -3.35
C LEU A 343 -2.67 -26.02 -1.88
N ARG A 344 -2.45 -27.17 -1.25
CA ARG A 344 -1.93 -27.25 0.12
C ARG A 344 -0.69 -28.11 0.17
N ILE A 345 0.38 -27.58 0.74
CA ILE A 345 1.64 -28.29 0.98
C ILE A 345 1.96 -28.13 2.45
N GLY A 346 2.13 -29.23 3.18
CA GLY A 346 2.43 -29.10 4.59
C GLY A 346 2.85 -30.38 5.27
N ILE A 347 3.04 -30.28 6.58
CA ILE A 347 3.45 -31.40 7.44
C ILE A 347 2.35 -31.66 8.46
N GLY A 348 2.04 -32.94 8.68
CA GLY A 348 1.09 -33.42 9.69
C GLY A 348 -0.36 -33.53 9.19
N SER A 349 -0.93 -34.73 9.30
CA SER A 349 -2.38 -34.98 9.15
C SER A 349 -3.17 -34.70 10.44
N ASN A 350 -2.49 -34.37 11.54
CA ASN A 350 -3.06 -34.22 12.89
C ASN A 350 -2.64 -32.91 13.59
N ILE A 351 -2.02 -31.99 12.86
CA ILE A 351 -1.69 -30.62 13.34
C ILE A 351 -2.92 -29.69 13.29
N SER A 352 -4.10 -30.22 12.92
CA SER A 352 -5.38 -29.52 13.01
C SER A 352 -5.75 -29.03 14.41
N SER A 353 -5.00 -29.43 15.44
CA SER A 353 -5.11 -28.96 16.83
C SER A 353 -4.29 -27.71 17.15
N ILE A 354 -3.47 -27.21 16.22
CA ILE A 354 -2.55 -26.12 16.52
C ILE A 354 -3.09 -24.79 16.00
N THR A 355 -3.31 -23.90 16.96
CA THR A 355 -3.90 -22.55 16.89
C THR A 355 -5.39 -22.47 16.56
N GLU A 356 -6.25 -22.63 17.59
CA GLU A 356 -7.42 -21.73 17.67
C GLU A 356 -6.83 -20.33 17.87
N ILE A 357 -6.68 -19.58 16.77
CA ILE A 357 -6.52 -18.13 16.85
C ILE A 357 -7.89 -17.63 17.32
N SER A 358 -8.05 -17.35 18.62
CA SER A 358 -9.21 -16.59 19.06
C SER A 358 -9.16 -15.26 18.32
N LEU A 359 -10.12 -15.04 17.42
CA LEU A 359 -10.29 -13.77 16.70
C LEU A 359 -10.22 -12.58 17.69
N PRO A 360 -9.76 -11.41 17.23
CA PRO A 360 -9.90 -10.14 17.94
C PRO A 360 -11.27 -10.05 18.62
N GLN A 361 -11.30 -10.15 19.95
CA GLN A 361 -12.55 -9.96 20.67
C GLN A 361 -12.79 -8.46 20.80
N PRO A 362 -14.01 -7.96 20.55
CA PRO A 362 -14.35 -6.58 20.81
C PRO A 362 -14.03 -6.24 22.27
N VAL A 363 -13.41 -5.09 22.52
CA VAL A 363 -13.04 -4.65 23.86
C VAL A 363 -14.16 -3.80 24.46
N ASP A 364 -14.38 -3.97 25.76
CA ASP A 364 -15.19 -3.06 26.54
C ASP A 364 -14.29 -2.16 27.38
N VAL A 365 -14.43 -0.86 27.20
CA VAL A 365 -13.58 0.14 27.81
C VAL A 365 -14.43 1.05 28.69
N VAL A 366 -13.94 1.43 29.86
CA VAL A 366 -14.51 2.55 30.62
C VAL A 366 -13.50 3.69 30.68
N LEU A 367 -13.90 4.84 30.15
CA LEU A 367 -13.15 6.09 30.26
C LEU A 367 -13.63 6.84 31.50
N ILE A 368 -12.71 7.05 32.45
CA ILE A 368 -12.95 7.76 33.69
C ILE A 368 -12.33 9.15 33.57
N THR A 369 -13.15 10.18 33.72
CA THR A 369 -12.74 11.59 33.57
C THR A 369 -12.93 12.33 34.89
N ASP A 370 -11.83 12.87 35.41
CA ASP A 370 -11.86 13.79 36.54
C ASP A 370 -12.48 15.13 36.12
N THR A 371 -13.42 15.59 36.92
CA THR A 371 -14.09 16.88 36.80
C THR A 371 -14.06 17.60 38.14
N SER A 372 -13.03 17.38 38.96
CA SER A 372 -12.79 18.12 40.19
C SER A 372 -12.52 19.61 39.90
N GLY A 373 -12.57 20.44 40.95
CA GLY A 373 -12.40 21.89 40.81
C GLY A 373 -11.05 22.31 40.20
N SER A 374 -9.99 21.52 40.39
CA SER A 374 -8.66 21.76 39.80
C SER A 374 -8.67 21.67 38.28
N MET A 375 -9.63 20.97 37.70
CA MET A 375 -9.80 20.88 36.24
C MET A 375 -10.22 22.21 35.59
N LYS A 376 -10.61 23.24 36.36
CA LYS A 376 -10.80 24.63 35.87
C LYS A 376 -9.48 25.38 35.66
N TRP A 377 -8.38 24.85 36.17
CA TRP A 377 -7.11 25.54 36.08
C TRP A 377 -6.50 25.39 34.71
N GLN A 378 -5.63 26.33 34.37
CA GLN A 378 -4.84 26.24 33.16
C GLN A 378 -3.89 25.03 33.23
N ILE A 379 -3.60 24.36 32.10
CA ILE A 379 -2.80 23.13 32.08
C ILE A 379 -1.40 23.31 32.71
N GLY A 380 -0.80 24.49 32.56
CA GLY A 380 0.51 24.82 33.13
C GLY A 380 0.51 25.18 34.61
N ALA A 381 -0.65 25.21 35.28
CA ALA A 381 -0.79 25.54 36.70
C ALA A 381 -0.95 24.29 37.57
N ASP A 382 -0.30 24.34 38.73
CA ASP A 382 -0.42 23.35 39.79
C ASP A 382 -1.31 23.85 40.94
N TYR A 383 -1.42 23.05 42.00
CA TYR A 383 -2.15 23.38 43.22
C TYR A 383 -1.67 24.66 43.91
N ASN A 384 -0.39 25.02 43.77
CA ASN A 384 0.18 26.20 44.43
C ASN A 384 -0.19 27.50 43.72
N GLN A 385 -0.50 27.43 42.42
CA GLN A 385 -0.82 28.59 41.60
C GLN A 385 -2.32 28.92 41.58
N MET A 386 -3.19 27.90 41.56
CA MET A 386 -4.66 28.07 41.53
C MET A 386 -5.17 29.03 40.44
N ILE A 387 -4.52 29.04 39.27
CA ILE A 387 -4.84 29.95 38.17
C ILE A 387 -5.91 29.30 37.28
N ASN A 388 -7.10 29.91 37.23
CA ASN A 388 -8.15 29.51 36.30
C ASN A 388 -7.68 29.70 34.84
N GLY A 389 -7.90 28.69 34.01
CA GLY A 389 -7.65 28.78 32.58
C GLY A 389 -8.83 29.37 31.80
N ILE A 390 -8.64 29.48 30.50
CA ILE A 390 -9.66 29.85 29.51
C ILE A 390 -10.36 28.58 29.03
N LEU A 391 -11.69 28.54 29.16
CA LEU A 391 -12.53 27.48 28.62
C LEU A 391 -12.51 27.56 27.08
N ARG A 392 -12.12 26.49 26.41
CA ARG A 392 -12.00 26.42 24.94
C ARG A 392 -12.79 25.24 24.38
N SER A 393 -13.30 25.40 23.16
CA SER A 393 -13.92 24.30 22.41
C SER A 393 -12.86 23.50 21.65
N CYS A 394 -13.19 22.28 21.22
CA CYS A 394 -12.26 21.44 20.45
C CYS A 394 -11.91 21.98 19.06
N LEU A 395 -12.65 22.98 18.58
CA LEU A 395 -12.39 23.66 17.31
C LEU A 395 -11.62 24.99 17.49
N ASP A 396 -11.30 25.38 18.74
CA ASP A 396 -10.51 26.59 18.98
C ASP A 396 -9.05 26.31 18.55
N PRO A 397 -8.47 27.10 17.62
CA PRO A 397 -7.09 26.91 17.17
C PRO A 397 -6.06 27.08 18.29
N ARG A 398 -6.45 27.69 19.42
CA ARG A 398 -5.62 27.87 20.62
C ARG A 398 -5.91 26.84 21.70
N LEU A 399 -6.60 25.75 21.38
CA LEU A 399 -6.86 24.65 22.32
C LEU A 399 -5.58 24.16 22.99
N MET A 400 -4.46 24.11 22.26
CA MET A 400 -3.19 23.58 22.75
C MET A 400 -2.36 24.57 23.60
N GLU A 401 -2.85 25.80 23.81
CA GLU A 401 -2.13 26.83 24.57
C GLU A 401 -2.13 26.55 26.08
N GLN A 402 -1.08 27.02 26.78
CA GLN A 402 -0.87 26.74 28.22
C GLN A 402 -1.94 27.33 29.14
N ASP A 403 -2.67 28.35 28.68
CA ASP A 403 -3.77 28.99 29.40
C ASP A 403 -5.10 28.23 29.24
N THR A 404 -5.17 27.12 28.47
CA THR A 404 -6.39 26.32 28.31
C THR A 404 -6.76 25.61 29.61
N GLN A 405 -8.05 25.62 29.96
CA GLN A 405 -8.53 24.82 31.09
C GLN A 405 -8.31 23.32 30.85
N LYS A 406 -7.83 22.61 31.86
CA LYS A 406 -7.63 21.16 31.80
C LYS A 406 -8.89 20.41 31.39
N ILE A 407 -10.08 20.83 31.85
CA ILE A 407 -11.36 20.24 31.45
C ILE A 407 -11.66 20.39 29.95
N SER A 408 -11.21 21.46 29.29
CA SER A 408 -11.41 21.64 27.83
C SER A 408 -10.64 20.55 27.07
N LEU A 409 -9.39 20.33 27.46
CA LEU A 409 -8.52 19.32 26.88
C LEU A 409 -9.02 17.90 27.18
N ALA A 410 -9.47 17.65 28.42
CA ALA A 410 -10.09 16.40 28.84
C ALA A 410 -11.25 15.98 27.91
N LYS A 411 -12.14 16.94 27.61
CA LYS A 411 -13.26 16.72 26.71
C LYS A 411 -12.79 16.39 25.30
N CYS A 412 -11.87 17.18 24.76
CA CYS A 412 -11.44 17.01 23.37
C CYS A 412 -10.66 15.73 23.14
N PHE A 413 -9.69 15.42 24.00
CA PHE A 413 -8.91 14.19 23.91
C PHE A 413 -9.72 12.95 24.29
N GLY A 414 -10.71 13.10 25.18
CA GLY A 414 -11.69 12.06 25.46
C GLY A 414 -12.53 11.69 24.23
N LYS A 415 -12.99 12.69 23.45
CA LYS A 415 -13.72 12.45 22.19
C LYS A 415 -12.83 11.81 21.12
N GLU A 416 -11.57 12.26 21.03
CA GLU A 416 -10.59 11.65 20.12
C GLU A 416 -10.33 10.18 20.47
N PHE A 417 -10.15 9.87 21.76
CA PHE A 417 -10.04 8.49 22.26
C PHE A 417 -11.25 7.63 21.88
N VAL A 418 -12.46 8.15 22.10
CA VAL A 418 -13.71 7.48 21.72
C VAL A 418 -13.72 7.18 20.21
N GLY A 419 -13.33 8.15 19.39
CA GLY A 419 -13.20 7.98 17.93
C GLY A 419 -12.27 6.84 17.57
N ILE A 420 -11.02 6.86 18.06
CA ILE A 420 -10.00 5.86 17.74
C ILE A 420 -10.44 4.45 18.15
N VAL A 421 -10.97 4.30 19.37
CA VAL A 421 -11.38 2.98 19.89
C VAL A 421 -12.58 2.41 19.12
N LEU A 422 -13.58 3.23 18.78
CA LEU A 422 -14.79 2.74 18.08
C LEU A 422 -14.58 2.57 16.56
N GLU A 423 -13.71 3.37 15.94
CA GLU A 423 -13.43 3.30 14.49
C GLU A 423 -12.57 2.10 14.12
N LYS A 424 -11.62 1.71 14.98
CA LYS A 424 -10.80 0.51 14.78
C LYS A 424 -11.63 -0.78 14.82
N PHE A 425 -12.66 -0.87 15.65
CA PHE A 425 -13.57 -2.03 15.68
C PHE A 425 -14.98 -1.62 16.09
N ARG A 426 -15.93 -1.67 15.14
CA ARG A 426 -17.32 -1.19 15.33
C ARG A 426 -18.10 -1.88 16.45
N GLN A 427 -17.62 -3.01 16.95
CA GLN A 427 -18.24 -3.79 18.02
C GLN A 427 -17.70 -3.45 19.42
N ASN A 428 -16.66 -2.61 19.50
CA ASN A 428 -16.15 -2.08 20.76
C ASN A 428 -17.23 -1.26 21.46
N ARG A 429 -17.21 -1.28 22.79
CA ARG A 429 -18.13 -0.46 23.59
C ARG A 429 -17.35 0.36 24.59
N ILE A 430 -17.80 1.58 24.79
CA ILE A 430 -17.23 2.51 25.75
C ILE A 430 -18.31 2.88 26.75
N GLY A 431 -17.96 2.78 28.03
CA GLY A 431 -18.69 3.37 29.14
C GLY A 431 -17.95 4.62 29.59
N LEU A 432 -18.68 5.56 30.19
CA LEU A 432 -18.11 6.81 30.70
C LEU A 432 -18.38 6.92 32.19
N VAL A 433 -17.41 7.42 32.95
CA VAL A 433 -17.58 7.77 34.36
C VAL A 433 -17.03 9.17 34.58
N GLU A 434 -17.92 10.09 34.93
CA GLU A 434 -17.60 11.44 35.35
C GLU A 434 -17.53 11.49 36.88
N PHE A 435 -16.45 12.03 37.44
CA PHE A 435 -16.31 12.10 38.90
C PHE A 435 -15.74 13.42 39.40
N GLY A 436 -16.07 13.75 40.64
CA GLY A 436 -15.49 14.82 41.46
C GLY A 436 -15.42 14.32 42.90
N SER A 437 -16.07 15.01 43.86
CA SER A 437 -16.17 14.53 45.26
C SER A 437 -16.84 13.15 45.39
N SER A 438 -17.59 12.73 44.37
CA SER A 438 -18.19 11.41 44.18
C SER A 438 -18.40 11.19 42.68
N VAL A 439 -18.96 10.05 42.26
CA VAL A 439 -19.39 9.87 40.86
C VAL A 439 -20.54 10.84 40.56
N LYS A 440 -20.35 11.74 39.60
CA LYS A 440 -21.37 12.72 39.19
C LYS A 440 -22.36 12.11 38.19
N SER A 441 -21.84 11.41 37.19
CA SER A 441 -22.63 10.74 36.17
C SER A 441 -21.88 9.51 35.64
N PHE A 442 -22.61 8.59 35.03
CA PHE A 442 -22.01 7.46 34.33
C PHE A 442 -22.88 7.03 33.14
N THR A 443 -22.24 6.46 32.13
CA THR A 443 -22.87 5.91 30.93
C THR A 443 -22.52 4.43 30.83
N ASN A 444 -23.53 3.60 30.60
CA ASN A 444 -23.35 2.17 30.34
C ASN A 444 -22.57 1.95 29.03
N LEU A 445 -21.93 0.79 28.90
CA LEU A 445 -21.19 0.38 27.70
C LEU A 445 -22.05 0.52 26.43
N THR A 446 -21.63 1.35 25.48
CA THR A 446 -22.30 1.58 24.20
C THR A 446 -21.29 1.78 23.08
N SER A 447 -21.71 1.55 21.83
CA SER A 447 -20.95 1.86 20.62
C SER A 447 -21.44 3.12 19.90
N ASP A 448 -22.41 3.84 20.49
CA ASP A 448 -22.94 5.09 19.96
C ASP A 448 -21.95 6.24 20.21
N LYS A 449 -21.08 6.48 19.22
CA LYS A 449 -20.07 7.54 19.24
C LYS A 449 -20.69 8.92 19.51
N SER A 450 -21.78 9.27 18.83
CA SER A 450 -22.40 10.59 18.96
C SER A 450 -22.98 10.81 20.36
N PHE A 451 -23.60 9.79 20.95
CA PHE A 451 -24.09 9.87 22.33
C PHE A 451 -22.96 10.05 23.35
N LEU A 452 -21.86 9.32 23.18
CA LEU A 452 -20.68 9.44 24.05
C LEU A 452 -20.04 10.83 23.95
N GLU A 453 -19.89 11.37 22.73
CA GLU A 453 -19.34 12.70 22.50
C GLU A 453 -20.20 13.81 23.13
N VAL A 454 -21.52 13.73 22.97
CA VAL A 454 -22.47 14.67 23.59
C VAL A 454 -22.42 14.59 25.12
N THR A 455 -22.26 13.38 25.67
CA THR A 455 -22.13 13.19 27.12
C THR A 455 -20.86 13.86 27.65
N ILE A 456 -19.72 13.67 26.96
CA ILE A 456 -18.44 14.30 27.32
C ILE A 456 -18.52 15.83 27.25
N ASP A 457 -19.21 16.38 26.24
CA ASP A 457 -19.39 17.82 26.11
C ASP A 457 -20.12 18.45 27.31
N GLY A 458 -20.92 17.67 28.04
CA GLY A 458 -21.66 18.08 29.23
C GLY A 458 -20.86 18.16 30.54
N TYR A 459 -19.60 17.70 30.59
CA TYR A 459 -18.84 17.65 31.84
C TYR A 459 -18.50 19.03 32.41
N ASP A 460 -18.66 19.21 33.72
CA ASP A 460 -18.34 20.48 34.38
C ASP A 460 -17.43 20.26 35.58
N ALA A 461 -16.31 20.99 35.58
CA ALA A 461 -15.34 20.94 36.66
C ALA A 461 -15.95 21.54 37.94
N ASP A 462 -15.99 20.79 39.04
CA ASP A 462 -16.38 21.22 40.38
C ASP A 462 -16.14 20.11 41.42
N GLY A 463 -15.95 20.50 42.69
CA GLY A 463 -15.80 19.59 43.82
C GLY A 463 -14.36 19.05 44.02
N GLY A 464 -14.24 18.01 44.85
CA GLY A 464 -12.98 17.30 45.11
C GLY A 464 -12.72 16.13 44.14
N THR A 465 -11.90 15.18 44.56
CA THR A 465 -11.38 14.08 43.72
C THR A 465 -11.54 12.74 44.47
N CYS A 466 -12.61 12.00 44.17
CA CYS A 466 -12.86 10.64 44.69
C CYS A 466 -12.48 9.58 43.64
N LEU A 467 -11.18 9.29 43.53
CA LEU A 467 -10.66 8.32 42.57
C LEU A 467 -11.14 6.88 42.89
N SER A 468 -11.26 6.53 44.16
CA SER A 468 -11.82 5.22 44.57
C SER A 468 -13.28 5.05 44.13
N CYS A 469 -14.10 6.11 44.23
CA CYS A 469 -15.49 6.08 43.78
C CYS A 469 -15.61 5.79 42.28
N SER A 470 -14.75 6.39 41.46
CA SER A 470 -14.80 6.23 39.99
C SER A 470 -14.28 4.87 39.55
N ILE A 471 -13.18 4.37 40.14
CA ILE A 471 -12.67 3.01 39.88
C ILE A 471 -13.71 1.95 40.27
N GLN A 472 -14.36 2.11 41.43
CA GLN A 472 -15.42 1.19 41.86
C GLN A 472 -16.57 1.18 40.84
N ARG A 473 -17.05 2.36 40.41
CA ARG A 473 -18.15 2.44 39.44
C ARG A 473 -17.77 1.84 38.09
N ALA A 474 -16.58 2.13 37.59
CA ALA A 474 -16.10 1.61 36.32
C ALA A 474 -15.94 0.08 36.36
N SER A 475 -15.46 -0.47 37.48
CA SER A 475 -15.43 -1.90 37.71
C SER A 475 -16.81 -2.54 37.62
N LEU A 476 -17.84 -1.94 38.23
CA LEU A 476 -19.23 -2.44 38.14
C LEU A 476 -19.78 -2.40 36.71
N LEU A 477 -19.42 -1.37 35.92
CA LEU A 477 -19.82 -1.31 34.50
C LEU A 477 -19.16 -2.41 33.64
N LEU A 478 -18.00 -2.89 34.06
CA LEU A 478 -17.24 -3.93 33.38
C LEU A 478 -17.47 -5.33 33.96
N GLU A 479 -18.15 -5.47 35.10
CA GLU A 479 -18.35 -6.74 35.80
C GLU A 479 -19.14 -7.74 34.96
N GLU A 480 -20.21 -7.28 34.31
CA GLU A 480 -21.09 -8.10 33.45
C GLU A 480 -20.49 -8.40 32.06
N SER A 481 -19.25 -7.95 31.79
CA SER A 481 -18.59 -8.17 30.51
C SER A 481 -17.67 -9.39 30.51
N ASP A 482 -17.94 -10.30 29.58
CA ASP A 482 -17.09 -11.44 29.24
C ASP A 482 -16.01 -11.11 28.19
N ARG A 483 -15.94 -9.85 27.73
CA ARG A 483 -14.97 -9.37 26.74
C ARG A 483 -13.64 -8.98 27.41
N PRO A 484 -12.56 -8.74 26.64
CA PRO A 484 -11.42 -7.99 27.16
C PRO A 484 -11.90 -6.66 27.75
N LYS A 485 -11.42 -6.34 28.96
CA LYS A 485 -11.84 -5.16 29.74
C LYS A 485 -10.68 -4.21 29.92
N ALA A 486 -10.91 -2.92 29.68
CA ALA A 486 -9.94 -1.88 29.96
C ALA A 486 -10.58 -0.71 30.69
N MET A 487 -9.80 -0.08 31.56
CA MET A 487 -10.16 1.13 32.27
C MET A 487 -9.08 2.17 32.02
N VAL A 488 -9.49 3.36 31.59
CA VAL A 488 -8.60 4.51 31.37
C VAL A 488 -8.96 5.60 32.36
N ILE A 489 -8.04 5.87 33.29
CA ILE A 489 -8.22 6.82 34.38
C ILE A 489 -7.45 8.09 34.04
N MET A 490 -8.13 9.23 34.07
CA MET A 490 -7.50 10.52 33.83
C MET A 490 -7.87 11.51 34.93
N THR A 491 -6.85 12.12 35.54
CA THR A 491 -6.98 13.07 36.66
C THR A 491 -5.78 14.00 36.74
N ASP A 492 -6.02 15.23 37.22
CA ASP A 492 -5.00 16.26 37.42
C ASP A 492 -4.57 16.44 38.89
N GLY A 493 -5.08 15.59 39.79
CA GLY A 493 -4.96 15.81 41.22
C GLY A 493 -4.88 14.54 42.07
N CYS A 494 -4.52 14.71 43.34
CA CYS A 494 -4.53 13.62 44.31
C CYS A 494 -5.97 13.24 44.72
N ALA A 495 -6.18 11.96 45.00
CA ALA A 495 -7.38 11.50 45.68
C ALA A 495 -7.51 12.17 47.06
N ASN A 496 -8.61 12.91 47.27
CA ASN A 496 -8.89 13.62 48.54
C ASN A 496 -10.29 13.32 49.09
N HIS A 497 -11.06 12.48 48.40
CA HIS A 497 -12.34 11.94 48.86
C HIS A 497 -12.32 10.40 48.79
N ILE A 498 -13.19 9.78 49.58
CA ILE A 498 -13.34 8.33 49.71
C ILE A 498 -14.80 7.92 49.51
N ILE A 499 -15.05 6.62 49.36
CA ILE A 499 -16.40 6.09 49.19
C ILE A 499 -17.25 6.35 50.48
N PRO A 500 -18.46 6.93 50.39
CA PRO A 500 -19.31 7.20 51.55
C PRO A 500 -19.70 5.91 52.31
N GLY A 501 -19.60 5.92 53.64
CA GLY A 501 -19.97 4.78 54.50
C GLY A 501 -18.80 4.05 55.17
N VAL A 502 -17.56 4.42 54.85
CA VAL A 502 -16.36 3.93 55.54
C VAL A 502 -16.02 4.89 56.71
N ASN A 503 -16.18 4.47 57.97
CA ASN A 503 -15.89 5.28 59.17
C ASN A 503 -14.38 5.41 59.43
N VAL A 504 -13.75 6.57 59.20
CA VAL A 504 -12.52 7.01 59.90
C VAL A 504 -12.43 8.55 59.87
N GLN A 505 -11.91 9.13 60.96
CA GLN A 505 -11.69 10.56 61.20
C GLN A 505 -10.89 11.25 60.09
N THR A 506 -11.33 12.45 59.72
CA THR A 506 -10.66 13.36 58.78
C THR A 506 -9.45 13.99 59.44
N ASP A 507 -8.25 13.74 58.92
CA ASP A 507 -7.12 14.64 59.15
C ASP A 507 -7.12 15.66 58.01
N ASN A 508 -7.13 16.94 58.38
CA ASN A 508 -7.50 18.05 57.51
C ASN A 508 -6.25 18.62 56.80
N THR A 509 -5.60 17.81 55.97
CA THR A 509 -4.46 18.26 55.13
C THR A 509 -4.66 17.93 53.65
N GLN A 510 -4.33 18.93 52.82
CA GLN A 510 -4.29 18.92 51.36
C GLN A 510 -3.49 17.71 50.83
N CYS A 511 -3.96 17.10 49.73
CA CYS A 511 -3.43 15.90 49.04
C CYS A 511 -3.29 14.59 49.85
N TYR A 512 -3.48 14.58 51.17
CA TYR A 512 -3.16 13.40 51.98
C TYR A 512 -4.25 13.07 53.00
N SER A 513 -5.29 12.37 52.55
CA SER A 513 -5.62 11.21 53.37
C SER A 513 -4.85 10.05 52.73
N ALA A 514 -3.80 9.56 53.39
CA ALA A 514 -3.15 8.28 53.03
C ALA A 514 -4.21 7.19 52.79
N ARG A 515 -5.36 7.35 53.45
CA ARG A 515 -6.60 6.62 53.24
C ARG A 515 -7.18 6.71 51.83
N ALA A 516 -7.41 7.88 51.24
CA ALA A 516 -7.95 8.01 49.88
C ALA A 516 -6.98 7.46 48.82
N PHE A 517 -5.67 7.67 49.03
CA PHE A 517 -4.63 7.04 48.22
C PHE A 517 -4.75 5.51 48.29
N ASN A 518 -4.71 4.95 49.50
CA ASN A 518 -4.75 3.50 49.71
C ASN A 518 -6.07 2.88 49.25
N GLU A 519 -7.20 3.57 49.43
CA GLU A 519 -8.50 3.09 48.97
C GLU A 519 -8.58 3.07 47.44
N ALA A 520 -8.07 4.10 46.76
CA ALA A 520 -8.02 4.11 45.29
C ALA A 520 -7.13 2.98 44.75
N LEU A 521 -5.96 2.76 45.38
CA LEU A 521 -5.06 1.66 45.03
C LEU A 521 -5.71 0.29 45.29
N GLU A 522 -6.46 0.14 46.39
CA GLU A 522 -7.18 -1.10 46.70
C GLU A 522 -8.32 -1.36 45.71
N GLN A 523 -9.09 -0.33 45.33
CA GLN A 523 -10.11 -0.49 44.27
C GLN A 523 -9.48 -0.86 42.92
N ALA A 524 -8.31 -0.32 42.59
CA ALA A 524 -7.56 -0.71 41.40
C ALA A 524 -7.07 -2.16 41.47
N ARG A 525 -6.62 -2.62 42.64
CA ARG A 525 -6.25 -4.02 42.88
C ARG A 525 -7.45 -4.95 42.65
N LEU A 526 -8.63 -4.61 43.17
CA LEU A 526 -9.86 -5.37 42.93
C LEU A 526 -10.22 -5.38 41.43
N ALA A 527 -10.08 -4.25 40.74
CA ALA A 527 -10.27 -4.18 39.29
C ALA A 527 -9.33 -5.14 38.53
N ARG A 528 -8.07 -5.27 38.96
CA ARG A 528 -7.13 -6.25 38.40
C ARG A 528 -7.53 -7.68 38.66
N GLU A 529 -8.02 -8.00 39.85
CA GLU A 529 -8.54 -9.34 40.18
C GLU A 529 -9.70 -9.74 39.26
N MET A 530 -10.43 -8.76 38.71
CA MET A 530 -11.47 -8.97 37.68
C MET A 530 -10.94 -8.98 36.23
N ASN A 531 -9.63 -9.07 36.04
CA ASN A 531 -8.93 -9.07 34.75
C ASN A 531 -9.18 -7.80 33.90
N ILE A 532 -9.31 -6.65 34.56
CA ILE A 532 -9.40 -5.35 33.87
C ILE A 532 -7.98 -4.82 33.64
N SER A 533 -7.68 -4.38 32.41
CA SER A 533 -6.44 -3.67 32.10
C SER A 533 -6.51 -2.24 32.62
N LEU A 534 -5.46 -1.78 33.30
CA LEU A 534 -5.45 -0.46 33.93
C LEU A 534 -4.52 0.49 33.18
N TYR A 535 -5.06 1.64 32.77
CA TYR A 535 -4.34 2.75 32.15
C TYR A 535 -4.58 4.02 32.96
N THR A 536 -3.52 4.80 33.16
CA THR A 536 -3.60 6.05 33.94
C THR A 536 -2.90 7.19 33.22
N ILE A 537 -3.54 8.36 33.20
CA ILE A 537 -3.05 9.58 32.57
C ILE A 537 -3.01 10.69 33.63
N GLY A 538 -1.80 11.08 34.03
CA GLY A 538 -1.57 12.28 34.83
C GLY A 538 -1.69 13.52 33.96
N PHE A 539 -2.53 14.46 34.37
CA PHE A 539 -2.98 15.55 33.51
C PHE A 539 -2.43 16.92 33.92
N GLY A 540 -1.48 17.45 33.16
CA GLY A 540 -0.84 18.74 33.42
C GLY A 540 0.11 18.67 34.63
N LYS A 541 0.44 19.84 35.18
CA LYS A 541 1.19 19.90 36.44
C LYS A 541 0.30 19.45 37.60
N MET A 542 0.80 18.48 38.35
CA MET A 542 0.08 17.85 39.45
C MET A 542 1.02 17.49 40.61
N ASP A 543 0.44 17.19 41.76
CA ASP A 543 1.18 16.85 42.98
C ASP A 543 1.96 15.52 42.84
N PRO A 544 3.20 15.43 43.35
CA PRO A 544 4.00 14.21 43.29
C PRO A 544 3.33 12.95 43.85
N ALA A 545 2.52 13.06 44.91
CA ALA A 545 1.79 11.91 45.44
C ALA A 545 0.67 11.46 44.51
N GLY A 546 0.04 12.40 43.79
CA GLY A 546 -0.91 12.08 42.72
C GLY A 546 -0.24 11.33 41.56
N LEU A 547 0.94 11.79 41.13
CA LEU A 547 1.73 11.07 40.10
C LEU A 547 2.08 9.66 40.55
N GLN A 548 2.57 9.52 41.78
CA GLN A 548 2.91 8.22 42.34
C GLN A 548 1.69 7.29 42.39
N LEU A 549 0.52 7.79 42.82
CA LEU A 549 -0.71 6.99 42.86
C LEU A 549 -1.08 6.45 41.47
N LEU A 550 -1.05 7.30 40.46
CA LEU A 550 -1.39 6.91 39.09
C LEU A 550 -0.40 5.91 38.51
N GLN A 551 0.89 6.10 38.80
CA GLN A 551 1.92 5.15 38.40
C GLN A 551 1.72 3.80 39.11
N ASP A 552 1.46 3.80 40.42
CA ASP A 552 1.21 2.60 41.21
C ASP A 552 0.00 1.83 40.66
N ILE A 553 -1.11 2.53 40.36
CA ILE A 553 -2.32 1.94 39.78
C ILE A 553 -2.03 1.26 38.43
N ALA A 554 -1.37 1.94 37.49
CA ALA A 554 -1.06 1.35 36.19
C ALA A 554 -0.07 0.17 36.31
N CYS A 555 0.91 0.28 37.21
CA CYS A 555 1.90 -0.76 37.47
C CYS A 555 1.31 -2.04 38.08
N LEU A 556 0.08 -2.02 38.63
CA LEU A 556 -0.64 -3.25 38.99
C LEU A 556 -0.98 -4.13 37.77
N ASP A 557 -1.03 -3.56 36.56
CA ASP A 557 -1.12 -4.30 35.29
C ASP A 557 0.22 -4.32 34.56
N ASN A 558 0.63 -3.16 34.06
CA ASN A 558 1.83 -2.96 33.28
C ASN A 558 2.24 -1.50 33.39
N CYS A 559 3.43 -1.23 33.93
CA CYS A 559 3.91 0.14 34.13
C CYS A 559 3.98 0.98 32.85
N SER A 560 4.04 0.36 31.66
CA SER A 560 3.93 1.09 30.38
C SER A 560 2.54 1.68 30.10
N ASN A 561 1.52 1.35 30.91
CA ASN A 561 0.18 1.92 30.83
C ASN A 561 0.03 3.21 31.66
N TYR A 562 1.12 3.70 32.25
CA TYR A 562 1.19 5.01 32.88
C TYR A 562 1.68 6.06 31.86
N GLY A 563 0.96 7.18 31.77
CA GLY A 563 1.38 8.34 31.01
C GLY A 563 1.19 9.61 31.83
N HIS A 564 2.09 10.57 31.65
CA HIS A 564 1.99 11.91 32.25
C HIS A 564 2.47 12.93 31.22
N GLY A 565 1.75 14.02 31.08
CA GLY A 565 2.14 15.14 30.24
C GLY A 565 1.85 16.47 30.93
N GLU A 566 2.77 17.43 30.79
CA GLU A 566 2.60 18.78 31.37
C GLU A 566 2.04 19.79 30.37
N ASP A 567 2.02 19.44 29.08
CA ASP A 567 1.42 20.22 28.00
C ASP A 567 0.37 19.43 27.21
N ALA A 568 -0.46 20.16 26.46
CA ALA A 568 -1.59 19.60 25.75
C ALA A 568 -1.19 18.58 24.68
N GLY A 569 -0.04 18.76 24.02
CA GLY A 569 0.43 17.91 22.94
C GLY A 569 1.00 16.58 23.43
N GLU A 570 1.68 16.57 24.58
CA GLU A 570 2.07 15.33 25.27
C GLU A 570 0.86 14.52 25.68
N ILE A 571 -0.11 15.16 26.33
CA ILE A 571 -1.33 14.52 26.78
C ILE A 571 -2.11 13.93 25.59
N GLN A 572 -2.28 14.68 24.51
CA GLN A 572 -2.96 14.18 23.31
C GLN A 572 -2.30 12.90 22.78
N ARG A 573 -0.96 12.89 22.68
CA ARG A 573 -0.21 11.71 22.23
C ARG A 573 -0.39 10.51 23.17
N ILE A 574 -0.47 10.73 24.48
CA ILE A 574 -0.74 9.66 25.45
C ILE A 574 -2.14 9.06 25.22
N TYR A 575 -3.16 9.92 25.03
CA TYR A 575 -4.52 9.48 24.72
C TYR A 575 -4.57 8.64 23.44
N GLN A 576 -3.95 9.14 22.35
CA GLN A 576 -3.86 8.44 21.07
C GLN A 576 -3.14 7.08 21.23
N ASN A 577 -1.99 7.07 21.90
CA ASN A 577 -1.21 5.85 22.12
C ASN A 577 -2.00 4.80 22.92
N PHE A 578 -2.70 5.22 23.97
CA PHE A 578 -3.50 4.30 24.77
C PHE A 578 -4.73 3.82 24.01
N ALA A 579 -5.41 4.70 23.28
CA ALA A 579 -6.53 4.30 22.42
C ALA A 579 -6.10 3.25 21.40
N GLU A 580 -4.96 3.48 20.71
CA GLU A 580 -4.39 2.52 19.77
C GLU A 580 -4.00 1.21 20.45
N ARG A 581 -3.32 1.24 21.60
CA ARG A 581 -2.90 0.03 22.30
C ARG A 581 -4.09 -0.77 22.83
N ILE A 582 -5.15 -0.10 23.27
CA ILE A 582 -6.39 -0.76 23.73
C ILE A 582 -7.12 -1.35 22.53
N ALA A 583 -7.21 -0.62 21.42
CA ALA A 583 -7.73 -1.16 20.17
C ALA A 583 -6.89 -2.34 19.65
N LYS A 584 -5.56 -2.32 19.82
CA LYS A 584 -4.60 -3.38 19.46
C LYS A 584 -4.54 -4.53 20.48
N LYS A 585 -4.98 -4.34 21.73
CA LYS A 585 -5.05 -5.37 22.80
C LYS A 585 -6.08 -6.47 22.51
N GLN A 586 -6.66 -6.46 21.32
CA GLN A 586 -7.20 -7.59 20.57
C GLN A 586 -6.15 -8.71 20.39
N ALA A 587 -5.56 -9.18 21.48
CA ALA A 587 -4.64 -10.29 21.46
C ALA A 587 -5.43 -11.53 21.03
N ILE A 588 -4.96 -12.11 19.93
CA ILE A 588 -5.13 -13.52 19.62
C ILE A 588 -4.83 -14.29 20.91
N GLN A 589 -5.85 -14.79 21.60
CA GLN A 589 -5.63 -15.88 22.53
C GLN A 589 -5.43 -17.12 21.67
N THR A 590 -4.17 -17.46 21.39
CA THR A 590 -3.81 -18.81 21.00
C THR A 590 -4.10 -19.68 22.22
N LYS A 591 -5.28 -20.29 22.25
CA LYS A 591 -5.51 -21.36 23.21
C LYS A 591 -4.66 -22.53 22.73
N HIS A 592 -3.47 -22.67 23.30
CA HIS A 592 -2.71 -23.91 23.19
C HIS A 592 -3.59 -25.01 23.77
N VAL A 593 -4.20 -25.82 22.91
CA VAL A 593 -4.69 -27.11 23.33
C VAL A 593 -3.43 -27.89 23.70
N GLN A 594 -3.11 -27.92 24.99
CA GLN A 594 -2.04 -28.74 25.56
C GLN A 594 -2.35 -30.21 25.25
N GLY A 595 -1.93 -30.68 24.08
CA GLY A 595 -1.39 -32.02 23.97
C GLY A 595 -0.17 -32.06 24.88
N SER A 596 -0.10 -33.04 25.77
CA SER A 596 0.97 -33.21 26.76
C SER A 596 2.36 -33.19 26.10
N GLY A 597 3.05 -32.05 26.20
CA GLY A 597 4.43 -31.85 25.72
C GLY A 597 4.58 -30.53 24.98
N GLU A 598 5.51 -29.68 25.41
CA GLU A 598 6.01 -28.54 24.63
C GLU A 598 6.70 -29.08 23.37
N SER A 599 5.92 -29.50 22.36
CA SER A 599 6.48 -29.86 21.06
C SER A 599 6.60 -28.60 20.22
N ALA A 600 7.84 -28.13 20.06
CA ALA A 600 8.21 -27.22 18.98
C ALA A 600 7.65 -27.76 17.64
N LEU A 601 7.22 -26.87 16.75
CA LEU A 601 6.80 -27.25 15.40
C LEU A 601 7.91 -28.07 14.71
N PRO A 602 7.56 -29.04 13.84
CA PRO A 602 8.54 -29.69 12.98
C PRO A 602 9.38 -28.64 12.27
N GLN A 603 10.70 -28.69 12.45
CA GLN A 603 11.60 -28.01 11.53
C GLN A 603 11.54 -28.72 10.18
N SER A 604 11.45 -27.94 9.14
CA SER A 604 11.29 -28.37 7.76
C SER A 604 11.63 -27.23 6.84
N SER A 605 11.89 -27.56 5.58
CA SER A 605 12.08 -26.52 4.60
C SER A 605 11.52 -26.89 3.24
N LEU A 606 11.16 -25.87 2.48
CA LEU A 606 10.78 -25.94 1.09
C LEU A 606 11.69 -24.94 0.37
N HIS A 607 12.48 -25.40 -0.61
CA HIS A 607 13.44 -24.52 -1.31
C HIS A 607 13.49 -24.81 -2.81
N GLY A 608 13.38 -23.78 -3.64
CA GLY A 608 13.48 -23.92 -5.10
C GLY A 608 12.42 -24.86 -5.70
N SER A 609 11.28 -24.97 -5.02
CA SER A 609 10.14 -25.75 -5.49
C SER A 609 9.32 -24.91 -6.48
N TYR A 610 8.65 -25.54 -7.44
CA TYR A 610 7.88 -24.84 -8.45
C TYR A 610 6.75 -25.70 -9.02
N ILE A 611 5.80 -25.02 -9.66
CA ILE A 611 4.69 -25.61 -10.39
C ILE A 611 4.94 -25.37 -11.87
N GLU A 612 4.86 -26.42 -12.66
CA GLU A 612 4.92 -26.38 -14.11
C GLU A 612 3.52 -26.64 -14.66
N HIS A 613 3.01 -25.73 -15.49
CA HIS A 613 1.69 -25.86 -16.09
C HIS A 613 1.69 -25.34 -17.54
N SER A 614 0.62 -25.64 -18.29
CA SER A 614 0.45 -25.07 -19.62
C SER A 614 0.51 -23.54 -19.55
N PRO A 615 1.31 -22.88 -20.41
CA PRO A 615 1.43 -21.42 -20.37
C PRO A 615 0.06 -20.80 -20.61
N VAL A 616 -0.33 -19.87 -19.72
CA VAL A 616 -1.47 -19.00 -20.00
C VAL A 616 -1.03 -18.10 -21.16
N PRO A 617 -1.73 -18.11 -22.31
CA PRO A 617 -1.39 -17.19 -23.40
C PRO A 617 -1.40 -15.77 -22.84
N ALA A 618 -0.28 -15.05 -22.94
CA ALA A 618 -0.27 -13.65 -22.54
C ALA A 618 -1.37 -12.93 -23.34
N PRO A 619 -2.29 -12.20 -22.68
CA PRO A 619 -3.34 -11.50 -23.41
C PRO A 619 -2.70 -10.53 -24.39
N ARG A 620 -3.04 -10.71 -25.68
CA ARG A 620 -2.47 -9.99 -26.83
C ARG A 620 -2.31 -8.48 -26.59
N ASP A 621 -1.24 -7.96 -27.19
CA ASP A 621 -0.69 -6.61 -27.15
C ASP A 621 -1.74 -5.48 -27.09
N GLY A 622 -1.44 -4.48 -26.25
CA GLY A 622 -2.20 -3.24 -26.19
C GLY A 622 -2.27 -2.64 -24.78
N LEU A 623 -2.40 -1.31 -24.75
CA LEU A 623 -2.55 -0.53 -23.51
C LEU A 623 -3.79 -0.99 -22.73
N LYS A 624 -3.62 -1.24 -21.44
CA LYS A 624 -4.69 -1.60 -20.49
C LYS A 624 -4.66 -0.64 -19.32
N VAL A 625 -5.84 -0.32 -18.79
CA VAL A 625 -5.99 0.40 -17.53
C VAL A 625 -6.43 -0.60 -16.48
N GLY A 626 -5.61 -0.77 -15.44
CA GLY A 626 -5.94 -1.56 -14.26
C GLY A 626 -6.65 -0.70 -13.22
N ILE A 627 -7.75 -1.17 -12.65
CA ILE A 627 -8.43 -0.51 -11.53
C ILE A 627 -8.53 -1.52 -10.39
N MET A 628 -8.06 -1.10 -9.21
CA MET A 628 -8.27 -1.82 -7.96
C MET A 628 -9.27 -1.05 -7.12
N GLN A 629 -10.41 -1.66 -6.82
CA GLN A 629 -11.48 -1.07 -6.03
C GLN A 629 -11.81 -1.93 -4.83
N SER A 630 -12.19 -1.29 -3.73
CA SER A 630 -12.60 -2.01 -2.53
C SER A 630 -14.04 -2.50 -2.65
N ILE A 631 -14.28 -3.77 -2.35
CA ILE A 631 -15.58 -4.39 -2.39
C ILE A 631 -15.90 -5.06 -1.04
N GLY A 632 -17.15 -4.91 -0.60
CA GLY A 632 -17.65 -5.67 0.55
C GLY A 632 -17.96 -7.12 0.18
N CYS A 633 -18.76 -7.78 1.00
CA CYS A 633 -19.18 -9.16 0.73
C CYS A 633 -20.24 -9.31 -0.34
N ILE A 634 -20.98 -8.25 -0.63
CA ILE A 634 -21.87 -8.19 -1.78
C ILE A 634 -21.61 -6.85 -2.44
N ALA A 635 -21.17 -6.89 -3.69
CA ALA A 635 -20.88 -5.70 -4.48
C ALA A 635 -21.55 -5.80 -5.85
N LYS A 636 -21.92 -4.65 -6.40
CA LYS A 636 -22.40 -4.49 -7.78
C LYS A 636 -21.56 -3.39 -8.44
N PRO A 637 -20.31 -3.70 -8.78
CA PRO A 637 -19.38 -2.69 -9.25
C PRO A 637 -19.83 -2.13 -10.60
N SER A 638 -19.66 -0.84 -10.78
CA SER A 638 -19.77 -0.17 -12.08
C SER A 638 -18.53 -0.51 -12.91
N LEU A 639 -18.72 -1.18 -14.05
CA LEU A 639 -17.62 -1.73 -14.83
C LEU A 639 -17.60 -1.19 -16.27
N PRO A 640 -16.41 -1.11 -16.90
CA PRO A 640 -16.29 -0.79 -18.32
C PRO A 640 -16.74 -1.96 -19.20
N GLU A 641 -16.98 -1.70 -20.47
CA GLU A 641 -17.52 -2.70 -21.40
C GLU A 641 -16.49 -3.79 -21.78
N ASP A 642 -15.21 -3.43 -21.92
CA ASP A 642 -14.15 -4.31 -22.42
C ASP A 642 -13.14 -4.68 -21.32
N ILE A 643 -13.55 -5.57 -20.42
CA ILE A 643 -12.70 -6.15 -19.38
C ILE A 643 -11.86 -7.29 -19.99
N VAL A 644 -10.54 -7.15 -19.91
CA VAL A 644 -9.57 -8.15 -20.39
C VAL A 644 -9.33 -9.23 -19.35
N SER A 645 -9.20 -8.84 -18.09
CA SER A 645 -8.98 -9.76 -16.99
C SER A 645 -9.48 -9.16 -15.69
N ALA A 646 -9.92 -10.01 -14.77
CA ALA A 646 -10.34 -9.59 -13.45
C ALA A 646 -10.00 -10.65 -12.40
N ARG A 647 -9.77 -10.21 -11.17
CA ARG A 647 -9.52 -11.05 -10.01
C ARG A 647 -10.07 -10.41 -8.74
N ILE A 648 -10.45 -11.24 -7.79
CA ILE A 648 -10.89 -10.83 -6.46
C ILE A 648 -9.78 -11.15 -5.48
N ILE A 649 -9.26 -10.14 -4.79
CA ILE A 649 -8.32 -10.32 -3.70
C ILE A 649 -9.12 -10.37 -2.41
N SER A 650 -9.20 -11.55 -1.79
CA SER A 650 -9.85 -11.68 -0.49
C SER A 650 -8.88 -11.36 0.65
N TRP A 651 -9.30 -10.47 1.55
CA TRP A 651 -8.58 -10.14 2.78
C TRP A 651 -9.24 -10.79 3.99
N ALA A 652 -9.56 -12.07 3.85
CA ALA A 652 -10.14 -12.87 4.93
C ALA A 652 -9.19 -13.00 6.14
N GLY A 653 -7.87 -12.88 5.94
CA GLY A 653 -6.87 -12.91 7.00
C GLY A 653 -6.91 -14.22 7.77
N THR A 654 -7.41 -14.17 9.01
CA THR A 654 -7.60 -15.35 9.86
C THR A 654 -8.90 -16.12 9.57
N LEU A 655 -9.76 -15.58 8.69
CA LEU A 655 -10.95 -16.25 8.16
C LEU A 655 -10.63 -16.97 6.85
N TRP A 656 -11.49 -17.91 6.49
CA TRP A 656 -11.48 -18.60 5.20
C TRP A 656 -12.45 -17.93 4.26
N THR A 657 -12.08 -17.70 3.02
CA THR A 657 -13.01 -17.36 1.94
C THR A 657 -13.74 -18.64 1.57
N LEU A 658 -14.95 -18.74 2.08
CA LEU A 658 -15.81 -19.90 1.97
C LEU A 658 -16.34 -20.05 0.54
N SER A 659 -16.81 -18.95 -0.04
CA SER A 659 -17.27 -18.96 -1.42
C SER A 659 -17.10 -17.61 -2.09
N VAL A 660 -16.82 -17.65 -3.38
CA VAL A 660 -16.79 -16.48 -4.26
C VAL A 660 -17.69 -16.78 -5.44
N LYS A 661 -18.66 -15.90 -5.67
CA LYS A 661 -19.63 -16.01 -6.76
C LYS A 661 -19.71 -14.72 -7.54
N VAL A 662 -19.87 -14.84 -8.84
CA VAL A 662 -20.24 -13.74 -9.73
C VAL A 662 -21.55 -14.14 -10.39
N ASP A 663 -22.61 -13.41 -10.03
CA ASP A 663 -24.00 -13.73 -10.36
C ASP A 663 -24.35 -15.15 -9.90
N SER A 664 -24.66 -16.06 -10.83
CA SER A 664 -24.92 -17.48 -10.55
C SER A 664 -23.69 -18.37 -10.66
N ASN A 665 -22.56 -17.85 -11.13
CA ASN A 665 -21.33 -18.62 -11.33
C ASN A 665 -20.56 -18.73 -10.02
N VAL A 666 -20.27 -19.96 -9.60
CA VAL A 666 -19.43 -20.23 -8.43
C VAL A 666 -17.98 -20.31 -8.90
N LEU A 667 -17.16 -19.34 -8.50
CA LEU A 667 -15.73 -19.28 -8.84
C LEU A 667 -14.89 -20.05 -7.83
N LEU A 668 -15.33 -20.04 -6.57
CA LEU A 668 -14.71 -20.78 -5.47
C LEU A 668 -15.80 -21.29 -4.53
N ASP A 669 -15.67 -22.56 -4.11
CA ASP A 669 -16.42 -23.14 -3.01
C ASP A 669 -15.50 -24.03 -2.17
N SER A 670 -15.07 -23.50 -1.02
CA SER A 670 -14.23 -24.20 -0.06
C SER A 670 -15.03 -24.89 1.05
N SER A 671 -16.38 -24.90 0.97
CA SER A 671 -17.21 -25.61 1.96
C SER A 671 -17.01 -27.13 2.04
N PRO A 672 -16.61 -27.85 0.97
CA PRO A 672 -16.32 -29.29 1.06
C PRO A 672 -15.05 -29.65 1.85
N TYR A 673 -14.22 -28.66 2.20
CA TYR A 673 -12.91 -28.86 2.82
C TYR A 673 -13.10 -28.92 4.34
N GLN A 674 -13.44 -30.09 4.86
CA GLN A 674 -13.80 -30.29 6.28
C GLN A 674 -12.63 -30.09 7.27
N GLU A 675 -11.39 -29.99 6.79
CA GLU A 675 -10.18 -29.73 7.59
C GLU A 675 -9.76 -28.25 7.50
N LEU A 676 -10.70 -27.34 7.76
CA LEU A 676 -10.41 -25.91 7.93
C LEU A 676 -9.55 -25.75 9.20
N ILE A 677 -8.23 -25.65 9.04
CA ILE A 677 -7.36 -25.14 10.11
C ILE A 677 -7.58 -23.63 10.25
N SER A 678 -7.28 -22.97 11.37
CA SER A 678 -7.65 -21.55 11.62
C SER A 678 -6.89 -20.50 10.79
N ILE A 679 -6.49 -20.83 9.56
CA ILE A 679 -5.53 -20.03 8.83
C ILE A 679 -5.87 -19.97 7.34
N GLY A 680 -6.41 -18.81 6.97
CA GLY A 680 -6.37 -18.10 5.69
C GLY A 680 -6.56 -18.88 4.40
N ASP A 681 -7.61 -18.55 3.65
CA ASP A 681 -7.83 -19.03 2.28
C ASP A 681 -8.73 -18.07 1.46
N PRO A 682 -8.63 -17.95 0.13
CA PRO A 682 -7.46 -17.63 -0.66
C PRO A 682 -7.40 -16.13 -0.97
N PHE A 683 -6.20 -15.59 -0.90
CA PHE A 683 -5.77 -14.43 -1.68
C PHE A 683 -5.95 -14.71 -3.21
N SER A 684 -6.29 -13.69 -4.00
CA SER A 684 -6.45 -13.74 -5.47
C SER A 684 -7.24 -14.92 -6.07
N ILE A 685 -8.53 -14.70 -6.33
CA ILE A 685 -9.40 -15.56 -7.14
C ILE A 685 -9.50 -14.96 -8.55
N THR A 686 -9.01 -15.68 -9.56
CA THR A 686 -9.16 -15.24 -10.95
C THR A 686 -10.61 -15.40 -11.41
N ILE A 687 -11.15 -14.35 -12.05
CA ILE A 687 -12.45 -14.40 -12.72
C ILE A 687 -12.23 -14.75 -14.20
N PRO A 688 -12.78 -15.88 -14.69
CA PRO A 688 -12.72 -16.23 -16.09
C PRO A 688 -13.31 -15.14 -17.01
N GLU A 689 -12.74 -15.00 -18.21
CA GLU A 689 -13.20 -14.03 -19.21
C GLU A 689 -14.69 -14.25 -19.55
N GLY A 690 -15.44 -13.15 -19.66
CA GLY A 690 -16.87 -13.17 -20.01
C GLY A 690 -17.83 -13.48 -18.85
N ILE A 691 -17.33 -13.81 -17.65
CA ILE A 691 -18.18 -13.98 -16.46
C ILE A 691 -18.51 -12.63 -15.82
N LEU A 692 -17.55 -11.71 -15.80
CA LEU A 692 -17.71 -10.38 -15.21
C LEU A 692 -18.18 -9.39 -16.28
N SER A 693 -19.27 -8.68 -16.00
CA SER A 693 -19.80 -7.62 -16.86
C SER A 693 -20.44 -6.52 -16.01
N ASP A 694 -20.72 -5.37 -16.62
CA ASP A 694 -21.42 -4.29 -15.94
C ASP A 694 -22.78 -4.76 -15.39
N GLY A 695 -23.05 -4.44 -14.12
CA GLY A 695 -24.23 -4.91 -13.40
C GLY A 695 -24.12 -6.31 -12.76
N SER A 696 -23.00 -7.03 -12.97
CA SER A 696 -22.73 -8.29 -12.27
C SER A 696 -22.72 -8.09 -10.75
N THR A 697 -23.24 -9.09 -10.03
CA THR A 697 -23.22 -9.12 -8.57
C THR A 697 -22.10 -10.02 -8.08
N ILE A 698 -21.12 -9.46 -7.39
CA ILE A 698 -20.05 -10.21 -6.74
C ILE A 698 -20.49 -10.53 -5.31
N ALA A 699 -20.40 -11.78 -4.92
CA ALA A 699 -20.64 -12.24 -3.55
C ALA A 699 -19.43 -12.99 -3.01
N CYS A 700 -18.84 -12.47 -1.94
CA CYS A 700 -17.72 -13.06 -1.22
C CYS A 700 -18.21 -13.42 0.18
N GLU A 701 -18.16 -14.70 0.53
CA GLU A 701 -18.45 -15.17 1.88
C GLU A 701 -17.16 -15.62 2.53
N SER A 702 -16.89 -15.14 3.75
CA SER A 702 -15.82 -15.67 4.59
C SER A 702 -16.41 -16.44 5.77
N ALA A 703 -15.65 -17.34 6.38
CA ALA A 703 -16.07 -18.11 7.54
C ALA A 703 -14.90 -18.37 8.50
N ASP A 704 -15.20 -18.46 9.78
CA ASP A 704 -14.23 -18.97 10.75
C ASP A 704 -14.18 -20.51 10.76
N VAL A 705 -13.31 -21.09 11.60
CA VAL A 705 -13.18 -22.55 11.77
C VAL A 705 -14.45 -23.24 12.26
N LYS A 706 -15.40 -22.49 12.84
CA LYS A 706 -16.71 -22.99 13.26
C LYS A 706 -17.77 -22.81 12.17
N LEU A 707 -17.35 -22.46 10.95
CA LEU A 707 -18.21 -22.14 9.81
C LEU A 707 -19.18 -20.98 10.08
N GLN A 708 -18.87 -20.11 11.06
CA GLN A 708 -19.66 -18.90 11.23
C GLN A 708 -19.31 -17.93 10.11
N LYS A 709 -20.30 -17.67 9.25
CA LYS A 709 -20.15 -16.73 8.14
C LYS A 709 -19.83 -15.33 8.66
N ARG A 710 -18.82 -14.71 8.08
CA ARG A 710 -18.37 -13.35 8.35
C ARG A 710 -18.09 -12.64 7.04
N CYS A 711 -18.06 -11.32 7.13
CA CYS A 711 -17.67 -10.50 6.02
C CYS A 711 -16.25 -10.00 6.19
N ALA A 712 -15.35 -10.40 5.29
CA ALA A 712 -14.03 -9.84 5.17
C ALA A 712 -14.01 -8.65 4.22
N ASN A 713 -12.95 -7.84 4.29
CA ASN A 713 -12.66 -6.87 3.24
C ASN A 713 -12.19 -7.63 2.00
N ASN A 714 -12.60 -7.20 0.81
CA ASN A 714 -12.14 -7.78 -0.45
C ASN A 714 -11.83 -6.63 -1.41
N ASP A 715 -10.98 -6.87 -2.40
CA ASP A 715 -10.76 -5.93 -3.49
C ASP A 715 -11.03 -6.62 -4.83
N LEU A 716 -11.57 -5.87 -5.78
CA LEU A 716 -11.68 -6.28 -7.18
C LEU A 716 -10.57 -5.56 -7.95
N LEU A 717 -9.68 -6.33 -8.56
CA LEU A 717 -8.70 -5.83 -9.53
C LEU A 717 -9.13 -6.28 -10.92
N TYR A 718 -9.37 -5.33 -11.81
CA TYR A 718 -9.68 -5.62 -13.21
C TYR A 718 -8.83 -4.76 -14.15
N PHE A 719 -8.56 -5.28 -15.33
CA PHE A 719 -7.88 -4.60 -16.42
C PHE A 719 -8.85 -4.44 -17.58
N ALA A 720 -9.01 -3.22 -18.06
CA ALA A 720 -9.89 -2.89 -19.17
C ALA A 720 -9.13 -2.26 -20.33
N ARG A 721 -9.64 -2.49 -21.54
CA ARG A 721 -9.13 -1.82 -22.75
C ARG A 721 -9.80 -0.45 -22.88
N PRO A 722 -9.03 0.65 -22.96
CA PRO A 722 -9.59 1.97 -23.25
C PRO A 722 -10.11 2.02 -24.69
N ALA A 723 -11.07 2.91 -24.96
CA ALA A 723 -11.53 3.14 -26.33
C ALA A 723 -10.35 3.58 -27.22
N VAL A 724 -10.27 3.03 -28.42
CA VAL A 724 -9.16 3.31 -29.35
C VAL A 724 -9.18 4.79 -29.76
N GLN A 725 -8.13 5.53 -29.42
CA GLN A 725 -7.90 6.90 -29.90
C GLN A 725 -6.53 7.01 -30.59
N ASN A 726 -6.41 8.00 -31.49
CA ASN A 726 -5.13 8.35 -32.13
C ASN A 726 -4.32 9.23 -31.17
N TYR A 727 -3.42 8.62 -30.42
CA TYR A 727 -2.56 9.33 -29.47
C TYR A 727 -1.30 9.89 -30.13
N THR A 728 -0.88 11.09 -29.72
CA THR A 728 0.33 11.76 -30.25
C THR A 728 1.51 11.77 -29.28
N PHE A 729 1.28 11.62 -27.97
CA PHE A 729 2.32 11.50 -26.93
C PHE A 729 1.77 10.71 -25.73
N ALA A 730 2.61 10.41 -24.73
CA ALA A 730 2.30 9.56 -23.58
C ALA A 730 3.03 10.08 -22.33
N ASP A 731 2.65 11.27 -21.85
CA ASP A 731 3.34 11.94 -20.74
C ASP A 731 2.71 11.58 -19.39
N GLY A 732 1.38 11.50 -19.32
CA GLY A 732 0.64 11.34 -18.05
C GLY A 732 0.40 12.66 -17.29
N CYS A 733 -0.10 12.57 -16.05
CA CYS A 733 -0.40 13.71 -15.16
C CYS A 733 -0.74 13.27 -13.72
N HIS A 734 -0.75 14.23 -12.80
CA HIS A 734 -1.36 14.11 -11.47
C HIS A 734 -2.89 14.22 -11.57
N TRP A 735 -3.62 13.14 -11.32
CA TRP A 735 -5.08 13.07 -11.39
C TRP A 735 -5.75 13.38 -10.07
N GLN A 736 -6.72 14.30 -10.10
CA GLN A 736 -7.74 14.46 -9.08
C GLN A 736 -9.01 13.74 -9.50
N ILE A 737 -9.40 12.68 -8.79
CA ILE A 737 -10.60 11.91 -9.09
C ILE A 737 -11.57 12.04 -7.92
N GLU A 738 -12.77 12.51 -8.20
CA GLU A 738 -13.83 12.60 -7.21
C GLU A 738 -14.61 11.30 -7.13
N MET A 739 -14.69 10.74 -5.93
CA MET A 739 -15.43 9.54 -5.60
C MET A 739 -16.54 9.84 -4.59
N ARG A 740 -17.39 8.85 -4.31
CA ARG A 740 -18.43 8.93 -3.29
C ARG A 740 -17.95 9.43 -1.92
N ARG A 741 -16.75 9.01 -1.50
CA ARG A 741 -16.17 9.35 -0.20
C ARG A 741 -15.32 10.62 -0.18
N GLY A 742 -15.05 11.22 -1.34
CA GLY A 742 -14.22 12.42 -1.44
C GLY A 742 -13.32 12.40 -2.68
N ILE A 743 -12.44 13.40 -2.76
CA ILE A 743 -11.46 13.52 -3.84
C ILE A 743 -10.18 12.80 -3.43
N MET A 744 -9.61 12.03 -4.35
CA MET A 744 -8.32 11.37 -4.20
C MET A 744 -7.37 11.77 -5.33
N ASP A 745 -6.09 11.84 -4.99
CA ASP A 745 -5.00 12.16 -5.91
C ASP A 745 -4.29 10.86 -6.36
N PHE A 746 -4.01 10.75 -7.66
CA PHE A 746 -3.29 9.63 -8.26
C PHE A 746 -2.23 10.12 -9.25
N ASP A 747 -1.02 9.59 -9.17
CA ASP A 747 0.00 9.81 -10.19
C ASP A 747 -0.19 8.79 -11.30
N ILE A 748 -0.50 9.26 -12.52
CA ILE A 748 -0.70 8.36 -13.66
C ILE A 748 0.15 8.81 -14.85
N PRO A 749 1.15 8.01 -15.26
CA PRO A 749 1.54 6.72 -14.67
C PRO A 749 2.11 6.87 -13.26
N SER A 750 2.17 5.77 -12.50
CA SER A 750 2.70 5.79 -11.11
C SER A 750 4.11 6.36 -11.11
N GLY A 751 4.37 7.33 -10.22
CA GLY A 751 5.66 8.03 -10.17
C GLY A 751 5.83 9.12 -11.24
N TYR A 752 4.73 9.64 -11.80
CA TYR A 752 4.77 10.82 -12.66
C TYR A 752 5.45 12.00 -11.95
N ILE A 753 6.53 12.52 -12.55
CA ILE A 753 7.36 13.63 -12.02
C ILE A 753 7.13 14.97 -12.73
N GLY A 754 6.23 15.00 -13.72
CA GLY A 754 5.94 16.23 -14.45
C GLY A 754 5.06 17.18 -13.64
N ASP A 755 4.72 18.32 -14.22
CA ASP A 755 3.94 19.38 -13.55
C ASP A 755 2.48 19.46 -14.02
N ARG A 756 2.03 18.51 -14.86
CA ARG A 756 0.65 18.52 -15.37
C ARG A 756 -0.32 17.93 -14.37
N TYR A 757 -1.48 18.58 -14.25
CA TYR A 757 -2.60 18.14 -13.43
C TYR A 757 -3.82 17.83 -14.30
N CYS A 758 -4.43 16.68 -14.06
CA CYS A 758 -5.68 16.24 -14.63
C CYS A 758 -6.77 16.18 -13.55
N ALA A 759 -8.02 16.27 -13.98
CA ALA A 759 -9.15 16.18 -13.06
C ALA A 759 -10.29 15.38 -13.71
N TYR A 760 -10.93 14.54 -12.91
CA TYR A 760 -12.21 13.89 -13.16
C TYR A 760 -13.09 14.15 -11.93
N THR A 761 -13.77 15.30 -11.91
CA THR A 761 -14.58 15.77 -10.77
C THR A 761 -15.87 16.39 -11.27
N HIS A 762 -16.90 16.50 -10.42
CA HIS A 762 -18.17 17.12 -10.82
C HIS A 762 -18.03 18.60 -11.21
N LYS A 763 -16.99 19.27 -10.70
CA LYS A 763 -16.70 20.67 -11.02
C LYS A 763 -15.91 20.81 -12.32
N ARG A 764 -15.10 19.80 -12.66
CA ARG A 764 -14.09 19.88 -13.72
C ARG A 764 -13.64 18.49 -14.15
N ILE A 765 -13.87 18.19 -15.43
CA ILE A 765 -13.19 17.12 -16.16
C ILE A 765 -12.17 17.79 -17.09
N SER A 766 -10.88 17.50 -16.93
CA SER A 766 -9.79 18.19 -17.62
C SER A 766 -8.61 17.25 -17.82
N TYR A 767 -8.30 16.93 -19.07
CA TYR A 767 -7.18 16.09 -19.48
C TYR A 767 -6.85 16.37 -20.95
N ASN A 768 -5.75 15.81 -21.44
CA ASN A 768 -5.33 15.91 -22.83
C ASN A 768 -5.72 14.64 -23.60
N GLU A 769 -6.73 14.72 -24.46
CA GLU A 769 -7.19 13.60 -25.29
C GLU A 769 -6.12 13.05 -26.24
N SER A 770 -5.12 13.86 -26.59
CA SER A 770 -4.02 13.42 -27.45
C SER A 770 -2.91 12.69 -26.68
N ASP A 771 -2.98 12.69 -25.34
CA ASP A 771 -2.09 11.91 -24.48
C ASP A 771 -2.63 10.50 -24.26
N LYS A 772 -1.82 9.50 -24.59
CA LYS A 772 -2.14 8.07 -24.48
C LYS A 772 -2.60 7.67 -23.08
N TYR A 773 -1.94 8.16 -22.03
CA TYR A 773 -2.26 7.78 -20.67
C TYR A 773 -3.49 8.54 -20.17
N GLN A 774 -3.52 9.85 -20.40
CA GLN A 774 -4.62 10.67 -19.91
C GLN A 774 -5.95 10.32 -20.60
N GLY A 775 -5.96 10.19 -21.93
CA GLY A 775 -7.14 9.81 -22.70
C GLY A 775 -7.66 8.42 -22.35
N SER A 776 -6.76 7.47 -22.07
CA SER A 776 -7.13 6.11 -21.69
C SER A 776 -7.77 6.03 -20.31
N VAL A 777 -7.19 6.72 -19.31
CA VAL A 777 -7.78 6.81 -17.97
C VAL A 777 -9.14 7.49 -18.05
N ALA A 778 -9.24 8.65 -18.71
CA ALA A 778 -10.50 9.36 -18.87
C ALA A 778 -11.57 8.50 -19.55
N SER A 779 -11.19 7.72 -20.57
CA SER A 779 -12.09 6.81 -21.28
C SER A 779 -12.64 5.71 -20.38
N ILE A 780 -11.85 5.18 -19.44
CA ILE A 780 -12.32 4.16 -18.50
C ILE A 780 -13.14 4.79 -17.38
N LEU A 781 -12.69 5.92 -16.80
CA LEU A 781 -13.44 6.66 -15.79
C LEU A 781 -14.83 7.06 -16.30
N GLY A 782 -14.93 7.55 -17.54
CA GLY A 782 -16.21 7.87 -18.16
C GLY A 782 -17.13 6.67 -18.44
N GLN A 783 -16.59 5.44 -18.48
CA GLN A 783 -17.43 4.23 -18.60
C GLN A 783 -17.98 3.75 -17.25
N ILE A 784 -17.27 4.03 -16.15
CA ILE A 784 -17.71 3.66 -14.80
C ILE A 784 -18.52 4.77 -14.11
N ASP A 785 -18.40 6.02 -14.57
CA ASP A 785 -19.27 7.15 -14.25
C ASP A 785 -20.60 7.05 -15.01
N LYS A 786 -21.56 6.30 -14.46
CA LYS A 786 -22.78 5.92 -15.20
C LYS A 786 -23.79 7.05 -15.36
N ASP A 787 -23.83 8.02 -14.46
CA ASP A 787 -24.68 9.19 -14.55
C ASP A 787 -23.98 10.39 -15.22
N GLY A 788 -22.67 10.30 -15.45
CA GLY A 788 -21.89 11.27 -16.18
C GLY A 788 -21.76 12.59 -15.43
N ASP A 789 -21.86 12.54 -14.11
CA ASP A 789 -21.84 13.73 -13.25
C ASP A 789 -20.40 14.14 -12.88
N GLY A 790 -19.39 13.38 -13.32
CA GLY A 790 -17.98 13.60 -13.01
C GLY A 790 -17.55 13.01 -11.67
N LYS A 791 -18.36 12.14 -11.06
CA LYS A 791 -18.10 11.52 -9.77
C LYS A 791 -18.23 10.00 -9.87
N ILE A 792 -17.22 9.29 -9.37
CA ILE A 792 -17.20 7.83 -9.37
C ILE A 792 -17.89 7.29 -8.10
N GLU A 793 -18.91 6.45 -8.26
CA GLU A 793 -19.63 5.85 -7.13
C GLU A 793 -18.80 4.79 -6.37
N GLU A 794 -17.80 4.21 -7.03
CA GLU A 794 -16.92 3.18 -6.50
C GLU A 794 -15.77 3.75 -5.65
N ASP A 795 -15.33 2.98 -4.65
CA ASP A 795 -14.16 3.30 -3.83
C ASP A 795 -12.87 2.75 -4.50
N ILE A 796 -12.34 3.50 -5.47
CA ILE A 796 -11.08 3.17 -6.16
C ILE A 796 -9.90 3.37 -5.20
N LYS A 797 -9.12 2.29 -5.00
CA LYS A 797 -7.87 2.32 -4.24
C LYS A 797 -6.69 2.72 -5.11
N ARG A 798 -6.61 2.18 -6.33
CA ARG A 798 -5.47 2.40 -7.25
C ARG A 798 -5.89 2.32 -8.72
N ILE A 799 -5.16 3.04 -9.56
CA ILE A 799 -5.26 2.98 -11.02
C ILE A 799 -3.86 2.69 -11.57
N PHE A 800 -3.78 1.74 -12.48
CA PHE A 800 -2.56 1.31 -13.13
C PHE A 800 -2.68 1.50 -14.64
N ILE A 801 -1.56 1.77 -15.30
CA ILE A 801 -1.45 1.69 -16.75
C ILE A 801 -0.45 0.60 -17.08
N VAL A 802 -0.84 -0.33 -17.96
CA VAL A 802 0.01 -1.42 -18.42
C VAL A 802 0.12 -1.32 -19.94
N GLY A 803 1.35 -1.18 -20.41
CA GLY A 803 1.71 -0.98 -21.83
C GLY A 803 1.74 -2.26 -22.63
#